data_AF-A0A0A2SX38-F1
#
_entry.id   AF-A0A0A2SX38-F1
#
_cell.length_a   1.000
_cell.length_b   1.000
_cell.length_c   1.000
_cell.angle_alpha   90.00
_cell.angle_beta   90.00
_cell.angle_gamma   90.00
#
_symmetry.space_group_name_H-M   'P 1'
#
loop_
_entity.id
_entity.type
_entity.pdbx_description
1 polymer ?
#
loop_
_entity_poly.entity_id
_entity_poly.type
_entity_poly.pdbx_seq_one_letter_code
_entity_poly.pdbx_strand_id
1 'polypeptide(L)'
;MKLSLKEPLAPRYIYVNPKTNVIHLLMPIMSGTDIGLDNTCKSVYSLQEFFGLLDADKPHAASRILEDYKEALAFDIKYLPDSKEKALKERRLLQIDMYLSMLKHVQKEKLVTEPLKQVFPNYPAPLESLMQADDANLYSVILRPREQDVQLRTTAISPVFSAHHDDLVNGQVVHKDSLLYETLSSRYAGLVFTPKSKEGLIARVLSKLAGSPVDFEHIRALLTQETHAYLGIEVSFDQTQGGPYVRSVPVNQAYLDEELVLGVEHPGTHRDYTEALLEYCAPNLFDVIEDSPFYTVDNQEGLSLLTQFFLAELNIACREEEITGANLGQVLEAHVDLTSNLAKSVKQALAHRASVEEALIDYINQHQNEFQLTSPIPQERIATLKESFKSHYNTIKDSPHFDEFMLLSKKEGLFVAHQGCIATHFAHFMKTDFFNDTLEESTQAFLQNAQQDFETVDKPDNIIPHKNEHIHADMNEVELDLSKMDDHALQALYEDINSYQDPNLKEALLAQLKQERPDFKPQIDAKQFLQHVAYGQQIEAEVLLKKAPQLAQELLRANNIPFTDYSGRTFTCTAYEYAWWAKDSHMQRMLEKYIKQDEETRPLILERVKAIEELVPPPAAGGFFAPAKPRGLHYTT
;
A
#
# COMPACT_ATOMS: atom_id res chain seq x y z
N MET A 1 0.54 -18.43 31.62
CA MET A 1 1.16 -17.51 30.65
C MET A 1 0.10 -16.95 29.69
N LYS A 2 0.17 -15.65 29.34
CA LYS A 2 -0.73 -15.04 28.34
C LYS A 2 -0.03 -14.94 26.99
N LEU A 3 -0.62 -15.51 25.94
CA LEU A 3 -0.07 -15.51 24.60
C LEU A 3 -1.04 -14.80 23.65
N SER A 4 -0.57 -13.74 23.00
CA SER A 4 -1.37 -13.01 22.01
C SER A 4 -1.59 -13.85 20.75
N LEU A 5 -2.78 -13.74 20.17
CA LEU A 5 -3.10 -14.34 18.88
C LEU A 5 -2.40 -13.59 17.74
N LYS A 6 -2.03 -14.31 16.68
CA LYS A 6 -1.25 -13.79 15.54
C LYS A 6 -2.08 -13.46 14.31
N GLU A 7 -3.31 -13.97 14.19
CA GLU A 7 -4.15 -13.68 13.01
C GLU A 7 -4.27 -12.16 12.79
N PRO A 8 -3.96 -11.62 11.61
CA PRO A 8 -3.96 -10.17 11.41
C PRO A 8 -5.37 -9.60 11.26
N LEU A 9 -5.60 -8.39 11.77
CA LEU A 9 -6.88 -7.66 11.62
C LEU A 9 -7.04 -7.01 10.24
N ALA A 10 -5.94 -6.67 9.58
CA ALA A 10 -5.91 -5.93 8.33
C ALA A 10 -5.01 -6.62 7.28
N PRO A 11 -5.23 -7.92 6.98
CA PRO A 11 -4.50 -8.59 5.92
C PRO A 11 -4.77 -7.91 4.57
N ARG A 12 -3.74 -7.79 3.72
CA ARG A 12 -3.92 -7.23 2.37
C ARG A 12 -4.82 -8.16 1.53
N TYR A 13 -5.71 -7.59 0.72
CA TYR A 13 -6.64 -8.29 -0.18
C TYR A 13 -7.72 -9.14 0.48
N ILE A 14 -7.75 -9.27 1.81
CA ILE A 14 -8.61 -10.23 2.49
C ILE A 14 -9.66 -9.52 3.32
N TYR A 15 -10.92 -9.81 2.99
CA TYR A 15 -12.07 -9.49 3.82
C TYR A 15 -12.70 -10.78 4.36
N VAL A 16 -13.15 -10.77 5.60
CA VAL A 16 -13.86 -11.89 6.24
C VAL A 16 -15.28 -11.44 6.53
N ASN A 17 -16.28 -12.19 6.06
CA ASN A 17 -17.67 -11.87 6.37
C ASN A 17 -17.94 -12.16 7.86
N PRO A 18 -18.31 -11.15 8.68
CA PRO A 18 -18.51 -11.33 10.11
C PRO A 18 -19.69 -12.26 10.45
N LYS A 19 -20.65 -12.44 9.53
CA LYS A 19 -21.85 -13.26 9.75
C LYS A 19 -21.60 -14.74 9.49
N THR A 20 -20.79 -15.05 8.47
CA THR A 20 -20.67 -16.42 7.92
C THR A 20 -19.27 -16.99 8.04
N ASN A 21 -18.27 -16.16 8.39
CA ASN A 21 -16.86 -16.54 8.49
C ASN A 21 -16.26 -17.01 7.15
N VAL A 22 -16.85 -16.56 6.04
CA VAL A 22 -16.32 -16.78 4.69
C VAL A 22 -15.23 -15.76 4.39
N ILE A 23 -14.14 -16.22 3.81
CA ILE A 23 -13.01 -15.40 3.35
C ILE A 23 -13.29 -14.97 1.92
N HIS A 24 -13.12 -13.68 1.66
CA HIS A 24 -13.18 -13.07 0.35
C HIS A 24 -11.80 -12.56 -0.03
N LEU A 25 -11.24 -13.13 -1.10
CA LEU A 25 -10.01 -12.62 -1.70
C LEU A 25 -10.37 -11.58 -2.76
N LEU A 26 -9.95 -10.34 -2.54
CA LEU A 26 -10.22 -9.19 -3.40
C LEU A 26 -9.00 -8.92 -4.27
N MET A 27 -9.16 -9.13 -5.57
CA MET A 27 -8.11 -8.95 -6.58
C MET A 27 -8.13 -7.50 -7.07
N PRO A 28 -7.09 -6.71 -6.78
CA PRO A 28 -7.04 -5.31 -7.22
C PRO A 28 -6.81 -5.26 -8.73
N ILE A 29 -7.53 -4.37 -9.41
CA ILE A 29 -7.29 -4.08 -10.83
C ILE A 29 -6.41 -2.85 -10.99
N MET A 30 -6.55 -1.85 -10.10
CA MET A 30 -5.76 -0.62 -10.07
C MET A 30 -5.84 0.08 -8.70
N SER A 31 -4.91 1.01 -8.42
CA SER A 31 -5.00 1.87 -7.24
C SER A 31 -6.09 2.93 -7.41
N GLY A 32 -6.81 3.26 -6.33
CA GLY A 32 -7.95 4.18 -6.35
C GLY A 32 -9.11 3.69 -5.49
N THR A 33 -10.09 4.55 -5.24
CA THR A 33 -11.33 4.19 -4.54
C THR A 33 -12.52 4.45 -5.44
N ASP A 34 -12.73 5.70 -5.83
CA ASP A 34 -13.78 6.09 -6.77
C ASP A 34 -13.24 6.32 -8.19
N ILE A 35 -12.00 6.81 -8.28
CA ILE A 35 -11.28 7.04 -9.54
C ILE A 35 -9.89 6.40 -9.47
N GLY A 36 -9.47 5.79 -10.58
CA GLY A 36 -8.15 5.19 -10.73
C GLY A 36 -7.03 6.22 -10.65
N LEU A 37 -6.03 5.96 -9.81
CA LEU A 37 -4.83 6.80 -9.65
C LEU A 37 -3.69 6.37 -10.57
N ASP A 38 -3.68 5.09 -10.93
CA ASP A 38 -2.76 4.55 -11.92
C ASP A 38 -3.43 4.61 -13.29
N ASN A 39 -2.87 5.36 -14.22
CA ASN A 39 -3.32 5.37 -15.62
C ASN A 39 -2.17 4.98 -16.57
N THR A 40 -2.53 4.78 -17.83
CA THR A 40 -1.63 4.40 -18.91
C THR A 40 -0.75 3.19 -18.53
N CYS A 41 0.58 3.30 -18.61
CA CYS A 41 1.55 2.23 -18.35
C CYS A 41 1.53 1.68 -16.91
N LYS A 42 0.98 2.42 -15.93
CA LYS A 42 0.92 2.01 -14.52
C LYS A 42 -0.39 1.33 -14.13
N SER A 43 -1.42 1.37 -14.98
CA SER A 43 -2.79 0.92 -14.65
C SER A 43 -2.84 -0.49 -14.03
N VAL A 44 -1.96 -1.40 -14.46
CA VAL A 44 -1.97 -2.82 -14.05
C VAL A 44 -0.99 -3.15 -12.92
N TYR A 45 -0.31 -2.16 -12.32
CA TYR A 45 0.73 -2.38 -11.31
C TYR A 45 0.19 -3.13 -10.09
N SER A 46 -0.97 -2.73 -9.58
CA SER A 46 -1.62 -3.43 -8.46
C SER A 46 -1.91 -4.91 -8.78
N LEU A 47 -2.28 -5.21 -10.02
CA LEU A 47 -2.52 -6.59 -10.49
C LEU A 47 -1.22 -7.38 -10.64
N GLN A 48 -0.16 -6.76 -11.16
CA GLN A 48 1.19 -7.36 -11.23
C GLN A 48 1.72 -7.70 -9.82
N GLU A 49 1.51 -6.81 -8.86
CA GLU A 49 1.88 -7.04 -7.46
C GLU A 49 1.09 -8.21 -6.86
N PHE A 50 -0.24 -8.23 -7.05
CA PHE A 50 -1.12 -9.31 -6.58
C PHE A 50 -0.63 -10.68 -7.04
N PHE A 51 -0.25 -10.82 -8.30
CA PHE A 51 0.30 -12.07 -8.85
C PHE A 51 1.80 -12.29 -8.59
N GLY A 52 2.49 -11.35 -7.94
CA GLY A 52 3.91 -11.46 -7.60
C GLY A 52 4.85 -11.35 -8.80
N LEU A 53 4.61 -10.35 -9.65
CA LEU A 53 5.39 -10.10 -10.87
C LEU A 53 6.35 -8.89 -10.77
N LEU A 54 6.23 -8.03 -9.75
CA LEU A 54 7.04 -6.80 -9.62
C LEU A 54 8.37 -6.99 -8.88
N ASP A 55 8.41 -7.82 -7.84
CA ASP A 55 9.58 -7.94 -6.95
C ASP A 55 10.24 -9.33 -7.00
N ALA A 56 11.55 -9.38 -6.73
CA ALA A 56 12.30 -10.62 -6.58
C ALA A 56 11.85 -11.44 -5.35
N ASP A 57 11.59 -10.75 -4.23
CA ASP A 57 11.21 -11.36 -2.95
C ASP A 57 9.67 -11.48 -2.78
N LYS A 58 8.91 -10.81 -3.64
CA LYS A 58 7.43 -10.86 -3.71
C LYS A 58 6.70 -10.67 -2.37
N PRO A 59 7.12 -9.75 -1.48
CA PRO A 59 6.55 -9.64 -0.13
C PRO A 59 5.05 -9.27 -0.14
N HIS A 60 4.58 -8.62 -1.20
CA HIS A 60 3.21 -8.12 -1.33
C HIS A 60 2.32 -8.95 -2.26
N ALA A 61 2.84 -10.08 -2.78
CA ALA A 61 2.04 -10.99 -3.58
C ALA A 61 0.94 -11.64 -2.74
N ALA A 62 -0.26 -11.80 -3.31
CA ALA A 62 -1.38 -12.42 -2.60
C ALA A 62 -1.04 -13.82 -2.08
N SER A 63 -0.24 -14.57 -2.84
CA SER A 63 0.27 -15.89 -2.41
C SER A 63 1.12 -15.79 -1.13
N ARG A 64 1.95 -14.75 -0.98
CA ARG A 64 2.76 -14.59 0.24
C ARG A 64 1.89 -14.17 1.42
N ILE A 65 1.00 -13.20 1.21
CA ILE A 65 0.05 -12.73 2.22
C ILE A 65 -0.82 -13.87 2.76
N LEU A 66 -1.31 -14.76 1.89
CA LEU A 66 -2.09 -15.93 2.28
C LEU A 66 -1.26 -16.99 3.03
N GLU A 67 0.01 -17.21 2.66
CA GLU A 67 0.90 -18.10 3.43
C GLU A 67 1.20 -17.51 4.82
N ASP A 68 1.42 -16.19 4.93
CA ASP A 68 1.59 -15.50 6.22
C ASP A 68 0.32 -15.63 7.10
N TYR A 69 -0.85 -15.45 6.48
CA TYR A 69 -2.15 -15.63 7.16
C TYR A 69 -2.34 -17.07 7.63
N LYS A 70 -1.97 -18.05 6.79
CA LYS A 70 -2.00 -19.48 7.11
C LYS A 70 -1.10 -19.82 8.29
N GLU A 71 0.13 -19.32 8.30
CA GLU A 71 1.07 -19.51 9.41
C GLU A 71 0.53 -18.91 10.72
N ALA A 72 -0.08 -17.72 10.65
CA ALA A 72 -0.72 -17.07 11.79
C ALA A 72 -1.92 -17.87 12.33
N LEU A 73 -2.80 -18.37 11.45
CA LEU A 73 -3.92 -19.24 11.84
C LEU A 73 -3.43 -20.55 12.46
N ALA A 74 -2.43 -21.20 11.85
CA ALA A 74 -1.87 -22.45 12.36
C ALA A 74 -1.27 -22.28 13.76
N PHE A 75 -0.58 -21.16 13.98
CA PHE A 75 -0.09 -20.77 15.30
C PHE A 75 -1.24 -20.62 16.31
N ASP A 76 -2.28 -19.87 15.96
CA ASP A 76 -3.42 -19.65 16.86
C ASP A 76 -4.14 -20.97 17.20
N ILE A 77 -4.44 -21.78 16.19
CA ILE A 77 -5.13 -23.08 16.35
C ILE A 77 -4.34 -24.03 17.25
N LYS A 78 -3.00 -24.02 17.18
CA LYS A 78 -2.12 -24.86 18.00
C LYS A 78 -2.30 -24.60 19.50
N TYR A 79 -2.52 -23.34 19.89
CA TYR A 79 -2.59 -22.92 21.30
C TYR A 79 -4.01 -22.73 21.81
N LEU A 80 -4.99 -22.61 20.92
CA LEU A 80 -6.37 -22.43 21.31
C LEU A 80 -6.97 -23.71 21.91
N PRO A 81 -7.76 -23.58 23.01
CA PRO A 81 -8.59 -24.68 23.47
C PRO A 81 -9.68 -25.00 22.45
N ASP A 82 -10.24 -26.20 22.56
CA ASP A 82 -11.40 -26.60 21.76
C ASP A 82 -12.58 -25.66 22.06
N SER A 83 -12.83 -24.74 21.14
CA SER A 83 -13.69 -23.58 21.31
C SER A 83 -14.33 -23.18 19.99
N LYS A 84 -15.35 -22.32 20.05
CA LYS A 84 -15.96 -21.73 18.85
C LYS A 84 -14.91 -20.99 18.02
N GLU A 85 -14.01 -20.24 18.65
CA GLU A 85 -12.98 -19.47 17.94
C GLU A 85 -12.00 -20.39 17.20
N LYS A 86 -11.55 -21.47 17.83
CA LYS A 86 -10.70 -22.47 17.17
C LYS A 86 -11.40 -23.05 15.92
N ALA A 87 -12.67 -23.43 16.04
CA ALA A 87 -13.45 -23.96 14.92
C ALA A 87 -13.71 -22.93 13.80
N LEU A 88 -13.71 -21.64 14.11
CA LEU A 88 -13.80 -20.57 13.10
C LEU A 88 -12.45 -20.38 12.39
N LYS A 89 -11.34 -20.37 13.13
CA LYS A 89 -9.98 -20.30 12.57
C LYS A 89 -9.64 -21.51 11.71
N GLU A 90 -10.01 -22.72 12.12
CA GLU A 90 -9.86 -23.94 11.32
C GLU A 90 -10.63 -23.85 9.99
N ARG A 91 -11.86 -23.31 10.02
CA ARG A 91 -12.62 -23.04 8.80
C ARG A 91 -11.96 -21.99 7.91
N ARG A 92 -11.41 -20.92 8.48
CA ARG A 92 -10.65 -19.91 7.73
C ARG A 92 -9.41 -20.52 7.08
N LEU A 93 -8.67 -21.36 7.80
CA LEU A 93 -7.47 -22.04 7.32
C LEU A 93 -7.75 -22.89 6.07
N LEU A 94 -8.85 -23.65 6.06
CA LEU A 94 -9.26 -24.45 4.89
C LEU A 94 -9.56 -23.59 3.66
N GLN A 95 -10.17 -22.42 3.85
CA GLN A 95 -10.47 -21.49 2.76
C GLN A 95 -9.20 -20.83 2.21
N ILE A 96 -8.26 -20.45 3.08
CA ILE A 96 -6.94 -19.93 2.70
C ILE A 96 -6.19 -20.96 1.84
N ASP A 97 -6.18 -22.23 2.24
CA ASP A 97 -5.54 -23.29 1.46
C ASP A 97 -6.16 -23.45 0.06
N MET A 98 -7.47 -23.30 -0.06
CA MET A 98 -8.17 -23.33 -1.35
C MET A 98 -7.75 -22.16 -2.25
N TYR A 99 -7.73 -20.93 -1.72
CA TYR A 99 -7.26 -19.76 -2.45
C TYR A 99 -5.79 -19.84 -2.86
N LEU A 100 -4.93 -20.35 -1.98
CA LEU A 100 -3.50 -20.58 -2.29
C LEU A 100 -3.33 -21.55 -3.45
N SER A 101 -4.10 -22.64 -3.48
CA SER A 101 -4.06 -23.62 -4.57
C SER A 101 -4.46 -22.97 -5.90
N MET A 102 -5.56 -22.23 -5.92
CA MET A 102 -6.05 -21.54 -7.12
C MET A 102 -5.06 -20.48 -7.62
N LEU A 103 -4.50 -19.65 -6.74
CA LEU A 103 -3.49 -18.65 -7.13
C LEU A 103 -2.25 -19.30 -7.74
N LYS A 104 -1.75 -20.39 -7.14
CA LYS A 104 -0.59 -21.14 -7.67
C LYS A 104 -0.87 -21.72 -9.06
N HIS A 105 -2.13 -22.04 -9.37
CA HIS A 105 -2.56 -22.46 -10.70
C HIS A 105 -2.59 -21.27 -11.67
N VAL A 106 -3.30 -20.19 -11.34
CA VAL A 106 -3.42 -18.97 -12.17
C VAL A 106 -2.06 -18.34 -12.47
N GLN A 107 -1.13 -18.31 -11.50
CA GLN A 107 0.22 -17.79 -11.70
C GLN A 107 1.05 -18.56 -12.74
N LYS A 108 0.63 -19.77 -13.11
CA LYS A 108 1.26 -20.56 -14.18
C LYS A 108 0.57 -20.35 -15.53
N GLU A 109 -0.60 -19.72 -15.54
CA GLU A 109 -1.37 -19.51 -16.76
C GLU A 109 -0.83 -18.36 -17.58
N LYS A 110 -0.38 -18.68 -18.80
CA LYS A 110 0.25 -17.72 -19.70
C LYS A 110 -0.72 -16.65 -20.19
N LEU A 111 -1.99 -17.00 -20.35
CA LEU A 111 -3.03 -16.05 -20.74
C LEU A 111 -3.24 -14.95 -19.68
N VAL A 112 -2.88 -15.20 -18.43
CA VAL A 112 -2.90 -14.19 -17.36
C VAL A 112 -1.55 -13.49 -17.24
N THR A 113 -0.47 -14.26 -17.15
CA THR A 113 0.83 -13.71 -16.75
C THR A 113 1.63 -13.08 -17.89
N GLU A 114 1.48 -13.51 -19.15
CA GLU A 114 2.24 -12.93 -20.26
C GLU A 114 1.81 -11.50 -20.61
N PRO A 115 0.51 -11.14 -20.68
CA PRO A 115 0.09 -9.76 -20.86
C PRO A 115 0.65 -8.81 -19.78
N LEU A 116 0.77 -9.31 -18.55
CA LEU A 116 1.27 -8.55 -17.40
C LEU A 116 2.80 -8.42 -17.35
N LYS A 117 3.57 -9.21 -18.10
CA LYS A 117 5.04 -9.16 -18.12
C LYS A 117 5.61 -8.30 -19.26
N GLN A 118 4.75 -7.79 -20.13
CA GLN A 118 5.19 -6.96 -21.25
C GLN A 118 5.80 -5.65 -20.72
N VAL A 119 6.68 -5.03 -21.52
CA VAL A 119 7.22 -3.69 -21.24
C VAL A 119 6.08 -2.69 -21.03
N PHE A 120 5.00 -2.88 -21.80
CA PHE A 120 3.76 -2.12 -21.71
C PHE A 120 2.64 -3.11 -21.41
N PRO A 121 2.41 -3.41 -20.12
CA PRO A 121 1.58 -4.54 -19.70
C PRO A 121 0.09 -4.23 -19.88
N ASN A 122 -0.71 -5.23 -20.26
CA ASN A 122 -2.15 -5.11 -20.50
C ASN A 122 -2.96 -5.92 -19.50
N TYR A 123 -4.24 -5.57 -19.33
CA TYR A 123 -5.15 -6.42 -18.58
C TYR A 123 -5.28 -7.80 -19.27
N PRO A 124 -5.31 -8.90 -18.50
CA PRO A 124 -5.47 -10.21 -19.10
C PRO A 124 -6.91 -10.40 -19.57
N ALA A 125 -7.10 -11.11 -20.70
CA ALA A 125 -8.41 -11.30 -21.33
C ALA A 125 -9.55 -11.78 -20.39
N PRO A 126 -9.32 -12.69 -19.41
CA PRO A 126 -10.38 -13.05 -18.46
C PRO A 126 -10.85 -11.87 -17.61
N LEU A 127 -9.95 -10.96 -17.24
CA LEU A 127 -10.31 -9.75 -16.51
C LEU A 127 -10.99 -8.72 -17.41
N GLU A 128 -10.50 -8.54 -18.65
CA GLU A 128 -11.17 -7.66 -19.63
C GLU A 128 -12.63 -8.08 -19.86
N SER A 129 -12.88 -9.39 -19.99
CA SER A 129 -14.24 -9.93 -20.11
C SER A 129 -15.12 -9.58 -18.90
N LEU A 130 -14.55 -9.54 -17.70
CA LEU A 130 -15.27 -9.17 -16.48
C LEU A 130 -15.53 -7.65 -16.44
N MET A 131 -14.57 -6.84 -16.88
CA MET A 131 -14.69 -5.39 -16.95
C MET A 131 -15.69 -4.93 -18.02
N GLN A 132 -16.00 -5.78 -19.00
CA GLN A 132 -16.99 -5.52 -20.06
C GLN A 132 -18.37 -6.13 -19.78
N ALA A 133 -18.54 -6.83 -18.66
CA ALA A 133 -19.80 -7.48 -18.32
C ALA A 133 -20.93 -6.45 -18.12
N ASP A 134 -22.19 -6.87 -18.32
CA ASP A 134 -23.35 -5.98 -18.18
C ASP A 134 -23.53 -5.45 -16.74
N ASP A 135 -23.07 -6.22 -15.75
CA ASP A 135 -23.03 -5.89 -14.32
C ASP A 135 -21.67 -5.32 -13.88
N ALA A 136 -20.78 -5.01 -14.83
CA ALA A 136 -19.57 -4.24 -14.54
C ALA A 136 -19.97 -2.80 -14.19
N ASN A 137 -19.69 -2.40 -12.95
CA ASN A 137 -19.92 -1.07 -12.42
C ASN A 137 -18.67 -0.18 -12.57
N LEU A 138 -17.96 -0.32 -13.70
CA LEU A 138 -16.77 0.46 -14.06
C LEU A 138 -17.01 1.25 -15.35
N TYR A 139 -16.49 2.47 -15.39
CA TYR A 139 -16.55 3.33 -16.57
C TYR A 139 -15.17 3.79 -16.97
N SER A 140 -14.87 3.68 -18.27
CA SER A 140 -13.69 4.29 -18.89
C SER A 140 -14.07 5.64 -19.51
N VAL A 141 -13.18 6.62 -19.35
CA VAL A 141 -13.23 7.90 -20.05
C VAL A 141 -11.89 8.17 -20.72
N ILE A 142 -11.93 8.64 -21.96
CA ILE A 142 -10.75 9.00 -22.75
C ILE A 142 -10.84 10.49 -23.07
N LEU A 143 -9.88 11.26 -22.58
CA LEU A 143 -9.75 12.70 -22.84
C LEU A 143 -8.67 12.92 -23.90
N ARG A 144 -8.56 14.15 -24.40
CA ARG A 144 -7.52 14.55 -25.35
C ARG A 144 -6.70 15.71 -24.76
N PRO A 145 -5.56 15.41 -24.11
CA PRO A 145 -4.54 16.41 -23.82
C PRO A 145 -3.77 16.79 -25.09
N ARG A 146 -3.05 17.92 -25.02
CA ARG A 146 -2.13 18.34 -26.08
C ARG A 146 -0.98 17.36 -26.27
N GLU A 147 -0.36 16.97 -25.17
CA GLU A 147 0.71 15.96 -25.12
C GLU A 147 0.08 14.65 -24.69
N GLN A 148 0.06 13.68 -25.60
CA GLN A 148 -0.67 12.43 -25.41
C GLN A 148 0.23 11.26 -25.10
N ASP A 149 -0.27 10.35 -24.26
CA ASP A 149 0.22 9.00 -24.09
C ASP A 149 -0.69 8.01 -24.85
N VAL A 150 -0.17 7.47 -25.95
CA VAL A 150 -0.89 6.50 -26.80
C VAL A 150 -1.10 5.14 -26.13
N GLN A 151 -0.56 4.93 -24.93
CA GLN A 151 -0.61 3.65 -24.21
C GLN A 151 -1.78 3.56 -23.25
N LEU A 152 -2.98 3.70 -23.78
CA LEU A 152 -4.22 3.55 -23.02
C LEU A 152 -4.43 2.10 -22.54
N ARG A 153 -5.04 1.93 -21.36
CA ARG A 153 -5.39 0.63 -20.75
C ARG A 153 -6.84 0.54 -20.33
N THR A 154 -7.52 1.66 -20.16
CA THR A 154 -8.96 1.69 -19.89
C THR A 154 -9.78 1.30 -21.12
N THR A 155 -9.15 1.19 -22.31
CA THR A 155 -9.73 0.60 -23.53
C THR A 155 -10.11 -0.87 -23.40
N ALA A 156 -9.71 -1.53 -22.30
CA ALA A 156 -10.29 -2.80 -21.87
C ALA A 156 -11.82 -2.71 -21.63
N ILE A 157 -12.36 -1.50 -21.47
CA ILE A 157 -13.80 -1.20 -21.34
C ILE A 157 -14.19 -0.30 -22.51
N SER A 158 -15.41 -0.44 -23.01
CA SER A 158 -15.96 0.53 -23.97
C SER A 158 -16.11 1.89 -23.27
N PRO A 159 -15.44 2.96 -23.74
CA PRO A 159 -15.44 4.24 -23.05
C PRO A 159 -16.81 4.90 -23.13
N VAL A 160 -17.33 5.34 -21.98
CA VAL A 160 -18.59 6.08 -21.90
C VAL A 160 -18.44 7.46 -22.52
N PHE A 161 -17.27 8.07 -22.34
CA PHE A 161 -16.87 9.32 -22.98
C PHE A 161 -15.53 9.12 -23.68
N SER A 162 -15.42 9.54 -24.93
CA SER A 162 -14.13 9.55 -25.63
C SER A 162 -14.01 10.74 -26.58
N ALA A 163 -12.95 11.52 -26.39
CA ALA A 163 -12.40 12.38 -27.43
C ALA A 163 -11.57 11.54 -28.42
N HIS A 164 -11.37 12.03 -29.64
CA HIS A 164 -10.42 11.40 -30.56
C HIS A 164 -9.01 11.48 -29.98
N HIS A 165 -8.41 10.31 -29.76
CA HIS A 165 -7.10 10.13 -29.19
C HIS A 165 -6.17 9.40 -30.17
N ASP A 166 -4.88 9.71 -30.11
CA ASP A 166 -3.88 9.00 -30.90
C ASP A 166 -3.74 7.55 -30.39
N ASP A 167 -3.62 6.60 -31.31
CA ASP A 167 -3.56 5.19 -30.97
C ASP A 167 -2.23 4.56 -31.40
N LEU A 168 -1.90 3.43 -30.79
CA LEU A 168 -0.80 2.59 -31.24
C LEU A 168 -1.34 1.38 -32.03
N VAL A 169 -1.05 1.32 -33.33
CA VAL A 169 -1.41 0.19 -34.20
C VAL A 169 -0.13 -0.46 -34.72
N ASN A 170 0.09 -1.74 -34.40
CA ASN A 170 1.31 -2.48 -34.79
C ASN A 170 2.63 -1.78 -34.40
N GLY A 171 2.64 -1.11 -33.24
CA GLY A 171 3.80 -0.36 -32.75
C GLY A 171 4.04 0.98 -33.45
N GLN A 172 3.13 1.43 -34.31
CA GLN A 172 3.17 2.74 -34.95
C GLN A 172 2.07 3.64 -34.40
N VAL A 173 2.41 4.90 -34.13
CA VAL A 173 1.43 5.90 -33.71
C VAL A 173 0.56 6.28 -34.90
N VAL A 174 -0.75 6.13 -34.73
CA VAL A 174 -1.78 6.59 -35.65
C VAL A 174 -2.37 7.87 -35.06
N HIS A 175 -2.03 8.99 -35.68
CA HIS A 175 -2.55 10.29 -35.28
C HIS A 175 -4.01 10.44 -35.66
N LYS A 176 -4.82 10.95 -34.73
CA LYS A 176 -6.21 11.32 -34.98
C LYS A 176 -6.41 12.81 -34.77
N ASP A 177 -7.15 13.42 -35.69
CA ASP A 177 -7.61 14.79 -35.53
C ASP A 177 -8.78 14.80 -34.54
N SER A 178 -8.68 15.63 -33.49
CA SER A 178 -9.75 15.86 -32.52
C SER A 178 -10.37 17.23 -32.75
N LEU A 179 -11.56 17.24 -33.35
CA LEU A 179 -12.36 18.44 -33.52
C LEU A 179 -12.74 19.03 -32.17
N LEU A 180 -13.04 18.17 -31.19
CA LEU A 180 -13.35 18.58 -29.83
C LEU A 180 -12.20 19.39 -29.22
N TYR A 181 -11.01 18.79 -29.13
CA TYR A 181 -9.84 19.45 -28.54
C TYR A 181 -9.44 20.72 -29.29
N GLU A 182 -9.33 20.66 -30.62
CA GLU A 182 -8.92 21.82 -31.42
C GLU A 182 -9.89 22.99 -31.28
N THR A 183 -11.20 22.70 -31.25
CA THR A 183 -12.23 23.73 -31.07
C THR A 183 -12.18 24.32 -29.67
N LEU A 184 -12.08 23.50 -28.62
CA LEU A 184 -11.95 23.99 -27.24
C LEU A 184 -10.69 24.84 -27.06
N SER A 185 -9.53 24.31 -27.46
CA SER A 185 -8.23 24.98 -27.37
C SER A 185 -8.24 26.33 -28.12
N SER A 186 -8.76 26.35 -29.35
CA SER A 186 -8.90 27.59 -30.14
C SER A 186 -9.85 28.59 -29.49
N ARG A 187 -11.00 28.14 -28.97
CA ARG A 187 -11.99 29.04 -28.35
C ARG A 187 -11.50 29.58 -27.02
N TYR A 188 -10.77 28.79 -26.24
CA TYR A 188 -10.22 29.21 -24.95
C TYR A 188 -8.92 30.03 -25.07
N ALA A 189 -8.35 30.14 -26.27
CA ALA A 189 -7.22 31.04 -26.51
C ALA A 189 -7.53 32.49 -26.10
N GLY A 190 -6.56 33.12 -25.45
CA GLY A 190 -6.65 34.52 -24.99
C GLY A 190 -7.69 34.76 -23.89
N LEU A 191 -8.18 33.72 -23.23
CA LEU A 191 -8.97 33.86 -22.02
C LEU A 191 -8.11 34.52 -20.94
N VAL A 192 -8.60 35.61 -20.35
CA VAL A 192 -7.98 36.27 -19.20
C VAL A 192 -8.98 36.23 -18.07
N PHE A 193 -8.77 35.32 -17.14
CA PHE A 193 -9.35 35.42 -15.81
C PHE A 193 -8.26 35.06 -14.81
N THR A 194 -8.35 35.60 -13.60
CA THR A 194 -7.35 35.34 -12.55
C THR A 194 -8.00 34.39 -11.54
N PRO A 195 -7.54 33.11 -11.47
CA PRO A 195 -7.90 32.19 -10.41
C PRO A 195 -7.71 32.81 -9.03
N LYS A 196 -8.52 32.39 -8.06
CA LYS A 196 -8.23 32.72 -6.66
C LYS A 196 -6.95 31.96 -6.26
N SER A 197 -5.96 32.67 -5.72
CA SER A 197 -4.67 32.10 -5.35
C SER A 197 -4.12 32.73 -4.08
N LYS A 198 -3.19 32.03 -3.41
CA LYS A 198 -2.49 32.51 -2.22
C LYS A 198 -1.78 33.84 -2.51
N GLU A 199 -1.06 33.90 -3.60
CA GLU A 199 -0.33 35.09 -4.06
C GLU A 199 -1.30 36.23 -4.40
N GLY A 200 -2.46 35.91 -4.98
CA GLY A 200 -3.52 36.88 -5.25
C GLY A 200 -4.09 37.49 -3.96
N LEU A 201 -4.32 36.67 -2.93
CA LEU A 201 -4.76 37.14 -1.62
C LEU A 201 -3.68 38.00 -0.95
N ILE A 202 -2.42 37.54 -0.94
CA ILE A 202 -1.27 38.29 -0.40
C ILE A 202 -1.16 39.64 -1.11
N ALA A 203 -1.19 39.68 -2.44
CA ALA A 203 -1.11 40.91 -3.21
C ALA A 203 -2.23 41.90 -2.87
N ARG A 204 -3.46 41.41 -2.66
CA ARG A 204 -4.59 42.25 -2.23
C ARG A 204 -4.35 42.86 -0.85
N VAL A 205 -3.89 42.07 0.11
CA VAL A 205 -3.57 42.53 1.47
C VAL A 205 -2.44 43.56 1.41
N LEU A 206 -1.33 43.23 0.75
CA LEU A 206 -0.16 44.13 0.61
C LEU A 206 -0.51 45.44 -0.11
N SER A 207 -1.38 45.41 -1.13
CA SER A 207 -1.82 46.62 -1.84
C SER A 207 -2.52 47.62 -0.93
N LYS A 208 -3.23 47.13 0.09
CA LYS A 208 -3.95 47.95 1.09
C LYS A 208 -3.06 48.40 2.25
N LEU A 209 -1.92 47.73 2.46
CA LEU A 209 -0.91 48.09 3.46
C LEU A 209 0.17 49.03 2.92
N ALA A 210 0.22 49.24 1.60
CA ALA A 210 1.24 50.05 0.94
C ALA A 210 1.38 51.45 1.60
N GLY A 211 2.57 51.74 2.13
CA GLY A 211 2.90 53.02 2.77
C GLY A 211 2.54 53.13 4.26
N SER A 212 1.96 52.08 4.87
CA SER A 212 1.68 52.02 6.31
C SER A 212 2.86 51.46 7.11
N PRO A 213 3.01 51.77 8.41
CA PRO A 213 3.96 51.05 9.26
C PRO A 213 3.60 49.56 9.35
N VAL A 214 4.57 48.72 9.71
CA VAL A 214 4.32 47.29 9.96
C VAL A 214 3.67 47.15 11.34
N ASP A 215 2.42 46.72 11.34
CA ASP A 215 1.60 46.48 12.53
C ASP A 215 0.93 45.11 12.39
N PHE A 216 1.30 44.15 13.24
CA PHE A 216 0.84 42.77 13.18
C PHE A 216 -0.69 42.65 13.29
N GLU A 217 -1.30 43.40 14.21
CA GLU A 217 -2.74 43.34 14.45
C GLU A 217 -3.53 43.90 13.27
N HIS A 218 -3.00 44.98 12.66
CA HIS A 218 -3.57 45.54 11.45
C HIS A 218 -3.46 44.57 10.26
N ILE A 219 -2.31 43.92 10.07
CA ILE A 219 -2.09 42.91 9.03
C ILE A 219 -3.07 41.75 9.23
N ARG A 220 -3.18 41.21 10.46
CA ARG A 220 -4.07 40.09 10.78
C ARG A 220 -5.53 40.42 10.48
N ALA A 221 -6.02 41.57 10.97
CA ALA A 221 -7.39 42.00 10.73
C ALA A 221 -7.70 42.17 9.23
N LEU A 222 -6.76 42.75 8.49
CA LEU A 222 -6.90 42.96 7.05
C LEU A 222 -6.85 41.65 6.27
N LEU A 223 -5.97 40.71 6.66
CA LEU A 223 -5.92 39.37 6.09
C LEU A 223 -7.24 38.61 6.32
N THR A 224 -7.80 38.65 7.53
CA THR A 224 -9.14 38.08 7.81
C THR A 224 -10.20 38.68 6.88
N GLN A 225 -10.22 40.02 6.77
CA GLN A 225 -11.19 40.72 5.93
C GLN A 225 -11.05 40.35 4.44
N GLU A 226 -9.84 40.37 3.91
CA GLU A 226 -9.60 40.03 2.51
C GLU A 226 -9.81 38.54 2.23
N THR A 227 -9.56 37.66 3.20
CA THR A 227 -9.84 36.23 3.06
C THR A 227 -11.34 36.00 2.85
N HIS A 228 -12.19 36.59 3.70
CA HIS A 228 -13.64 36.52 3.51
C HIS A 228 -14.09 37.21 2.21
N ALA A 229 -13.58 38.40 1.90
CA ALA A 229 -13.99 39.13 0.70
C ALA A 229 -13.52 38.49 -0.61
N TYR A 230 -12.36 37.82 -0.61
CA TYR A 230 -11.75 37.23 -1.79
C TYR A 230 -12.20 35.79 -2.00
N LEU A 231 -12.21 34.99 -0.92
CA LEU A 231 -12.49 33.56 -0.98
C LEU A 231 -13.92 33.21 -0.58
N GLY A 232 -14.60 34.04 0.22
CA GLY A 232 -15.91 33.73 0.82
C GLY A 232 -15.81 32.84 2.06
N ILE A 233 -14.62 32.66 2.63
CA ILE A 233 -14.34 31.74 3.73
C ILE A 233 -14.09 32.53 5.02
N GLU A 234 -14.74 32.14 6.11
CA GLU A 234 -14.40 32.63 7.45
C GLU A 234 -13.19 31.87 8.01
N VAL A 235 -12.12 32.59 8.34
CA VAL A 235 -10.88 32.02 8.88
C VAL A 235 -10.46 32.81 10.11
N SER A 236 -10.14 32.11 11.20
CA SER A 236 -9.48 32.69 12.35
C SER A 236 -7.96 32.59 12.19
N PHE A 237 -7.28 33.72 12.32
CA PHE A 237 -5.81 33.82 12.30
C PHE A 237 -5.23 34.02 13.71
N ASP A 238 -5.95 33.58 14.73
CA ASP A 238 -5.56 33.75 16.14
C ASP A 238 -4.85 32.53 16.72
N GLN A 239 -4.93 31.38 16.04
CA GLN A 239 -4.34 30.13 16.52
C GLN A 239 -3.86 29.26 15.36
N THR A 240 -2.89 28.39 15.62
CA THR A 240 -2.39 27.43 14.62
C THR A 240 -3.44 26.38 14.26
N GLN A 241 -3.41 25.88 13.03
CA GLN A 241 -4.26 24.74 12.63
C GLN A 241 -3.71 23.46 13.27
N GLY A 242 -4.17 23.14 14.49
CA GLY A 242 -3.77 21.93 15.21
C GLY A 242 -4.19 20.64 14.49
N GLY A 243 -3.50 19.54 14.79
CA GLY A 243 -3.81 18.20 14.28
C GLY A 243 -4.23 17.24 15.40
N PRO A 244 -4.55 15.97 15.08
CA PRO A 244 -4.90 14.95 16.07
C PRO A 244 -3.84 14.74 17.15
N TYR A 245 -2.59 15.10 16.84
CA TYR A 245 -1.41 14.90 17.68
C TYR A 245 -0.74 16.22 18.10
N VAL A 246 -1.18 17.37 17.58
CA VAL A 246 -0.57 18.68 17.84
C VAL A 246 -1.67 19.65 18.25
N ARG A 247 -1.60 20.15 19.49
CA ARG A 247 -2.58 21.13 19.97
C ARG A 247 -2.41 22.45 19.22
N SER A 248 -3.53 23.09 18.92
CA SER A 248 -3.56 24.48 18.44
C SER A 248 -2.94 25.42 19.48
N VAL A 249 -2.11 26.35 19.01
CA VAL A 249 -1.37 27.31 19.84
C VAL A 249 -1.78 28.73 19.43
N PRO A 250 -1.97 29.68 20.38
CA PRO A 250 -2.25 31.07 20.05
C PRO A 250 -1.13 31.71 19.23
N VAL A 251 -1.51 32.37 18.13
CA VAL A 251 -0.59 33.09 17.23
C VAL A 251 -0.70 34.59 17.52
N ASN A 252 0.41 35.17 17.96
CA ASN A 252 0.58 36.61 18.17
C ASN A 252 1.93 37.06 17.58
N GLN A 253 2.21 38.36 17.60
CA GLN A 253 3.44 38.89 17.02
C GLN A 253 4.71 38.26 17.63
N ALA A 254 4.77 38.10 18.96
CA ALA A 254 5.95 37.53 19.62
C ALA A 254 6.20 36.07 19.22
N TYR A 255 5.12 35.29 19.04
CA TYR A 255 5.21 33.92 18.53
C TYR A 255 5.80 33.88 17.12
N LEU A 256 5.29 34.71 16.20
CA LEU A 256 5.83 34.73 14.83
C LEU A 256 7.23 35.34 14.74
N ASP A 257 7.56 36.32 15.58
CA ASP A 257 8.91 36.88 15.65
C ASP A 257 9.92 35.80 16.07
N GLU A 258 9.56 34.91 16.98
CA GLU A 258 10.38 33.77 17.39
C GLU A 258 10.50 32.72 16.28
N GLU A 259 9.38 32.30 15.68
CA GLU A 259 9.34 31.28 14.62
C GLU A 259 10.08 31.71 13.34
N LEU A 260 9.94 32.98 12.95
CA LEU A 260 10.58 33.55 11.76
C LEU A 260 11.99 34.10 12.03
N VAL A 261 12.45 34.06 13.29
CA VAL A 261 13.75 34.59 13.74
C VAL A 261 13.90 36.09 13.39
N LEU A 262 12.84 36.87 13.65
CA LEU A 262 12.81 38.31 13.44
C LEU A 262 13.37 39.05 14.65
N GLY A 263 13.96 40.22 14.41
CA GLY A 263 14.55 41.01 15.47
C GLY A 263 14.98 42.40 15.02
N VAL A 264 15.76 43.09 15.86
CA VAL A 264 16.18 44.48 15.59
C VAL A 264 16.99 44.60 14.30
N GLU A 265 17.80 43.59 13.98
CA GLU A 265 18.63 43.59 12.76
C GLU A 265 17.85 43.14 11.52
N HIS A 266 16.72 42.45 11.69
CA HIS A 266 15.89 41.88 10.64
C HIS A 266 14.41 42.07 11.01
N PRO A 267 13.88 43.32 10.92
CA PRO A 267 12.51 43.59 11.31
C PRO A 267 11.53 42.92 10.35
N GLY A 268 10.43 42.39 10.88
CA GLY A 268 9.37 41.78 10.06
C GLY A 268 8.77 42.77 9.07
N THR A 269 8.45 42.27 7.87
CA THR A 269 7.74 43.02 6.85
C THR A 269 6.25 42.69 6.84
N HIS A 270 5.44 43.49 6.16
CA HIS A 270 4.02 43.15 5.92
C HIS A 270 3.87 41.77 5.27
N ARG A 271 4.80 41.41 4.38
CA ARG A 271 4.76 40.14 3.65
C ARG A 271 5.07 38.97 4.58
N ASP A 272 6.11 39.07 5.40
CA ASP A 272 6.53 37.99 6.31
C ASP A 272 5.38 37.59 7.25
N TYR A 273 4.73 38.56 7.88
CA TYR A 273 3.59 38.28 8.77
C TYR A 273 2.36 37.77 8.00
N THR A 274 2.10 38.26 6.79
CA THR A 274 0.96 37.76 5.99
C THR A 274 1.17 36.31 5.58
N GLU A 275 2.37 35.95 5.11
CA GLU A 275 2.71 34.59 4.69
C GLU A 275 2.70 33.63 5.89
N ALA A 276 3.28 34.03 7.03
CA ALA A 276 3.30 33.22 8.23
C ALA A 276 1.91 33.01 8.84
N LEU A 277 1.04 34.03 8.85
CA LEU A 277 -0.35 33.84 9.30
C LEU A 277 -1.09 32.81 8.43
N LEU A 278 -0.90 32.85 7.11
CA LEU A 278 -1.46 31.85 6.20
C LEU A 278 -0.88 30.46 6.47
N GLU A 279 0.43 30.34 6.64
CA GLU A 279 1.11 29.05 6.82
C GLU A 279 0.80 28.39 8.17
N TYR A 280 0.80 29.15 9.27
CA TYR A 280 0.62 28.59 10.61
C TYR A 280 -0.86 28.45 10.99
N CYS A 281 -1.72 29.41 10.62
CA CYS A 281 -3.12 29.40 11.04
C CYS A 281 -4.06 28.73 10.03
N ALA A 282 -3.71 28.75 8.74
CA ALA A 282 -4.57 28.22 7.69
C ALA A 282 -3.76 27.58 6.53
N PRO A 283 -2.85 26.63 6.80
CA PRO A 283 -1.97 26.02 5.79
C PRO A 283 -2.74 25.42 4.62
N ASN A 284 -3.93 24.87 4.90
CA ASN A 284 -4.78 24.22 3.90
C ASN A 284 -5.87 25.16 3.35
N LEU A 285 -5.82 26.48 3.60
CA LEU A 285 -6.88 27.43 3.23
C LEU A 285 -7.29 27.32 1.75
N PHE A 286 -6.30 27.16 0.88
CA PHE A 286 -6.52 27.07 -0.56
C PHE A 286 -6.93 25.67 -1.03
N ASP A 287 -6.77 24.65 -0.17
CA ASP A 287 -7.26 23.28 -0.42
C ASP A 287 -8.76 23.15 -0.09
N VAL A 288 -9.27 23.99 0.82
CA VAL A 288 -10.69 24.02 1.22
C VAL A 288 -11.54 24.96 0.38
N ILE A 289 -10.96 25.67 -0.60
CA ILE A 289 -11.73 26.59 -1.43
C ILE A 289 -12.85 25.79 -2.13
N GLU A 290 -14.09 26.15 -1.82
CA GLU A 290 -15.32 25.59 -2.40
C GLU A 290 -15.52 25.95 -3.88
N ASP A 291 -14.49 26.49 -4.55
CA ASP A 291 -14.61 26.85 -5.95
C ASP A 291 -14.57 25.58 -6.81
N SER A 292 -15.40 25.62 -7.83
CA SER A 292 -15.37 24.69 -8.95
C SER A 292 -13.93 24.55 -9.51
N PRO A 293 -13.49 23.34 -9.88
CA PRO A 293 -12.24 23.12 -10.62
C PRO A 293 -12.04 24.08 -11.80
N PHE A 294 -13.12 24.52 -12.46
CA PHE A 294 -13.03 25.46 -13.58
C PHE A 294 -12.39 26.82 -13.23
N TYR A 295 -12.37 27.20 -11.95
CA TYR A 295 -11.74 28.44 -11.49
C TYR A 295 -10.30 28.26 -11.00
N THR A 296 -9.73 27.05 -11.08
CA THR A 296 -8.36 26.77 -10.63
C THR A 296 -7.33 26.80 -11.76
N VAL A 297 -7.75 26.88 -13.03
CA VAL A 297 -6.85 26.88 -14.20
C VAL A 297 -7.06 28.12 -15.07
N ASP A 298 -6.00 28.82 -15.46
CA ASP A 298 -6.07 30.06 -16.26
C ASP A 298 -5.59 29.91 -17.70
N ASN A 299 -5.20 28.70 -18.10
CA ASN A 299 -4.68 28.41 -19.43
C ASN A 299 -5.66 27.57 -20.26
N GLN A 300 -5.55 27.69 -21.58
CA GLN A 300 -6.47 27.04 -22.53
C GLN A 300 -6.44 25.51 -22.44
N GLU A 301 -5.29 24.93 -22.09
CA GLU A 301 -5.12 23.48 -21.99
C GLU A 301 -5.85 22.92 -20.78
N GLY A 302 -5.58 23.46 -19.60
CA GLY A 302 -6.26 23.07 -18.37
C GLY A 302 -7.77 23.25 -18.48
N LEU A 303 -8.24 24.34 -19.10
CA LEU A 303 -9.68 24.56 -19.28
C LEU A 303 -10.30 23.59 -20.30
N SER A 304 -9.57 23.22 -21.35
CA SER A 304 -9.99 22.18 -22.30
C SER A 304 -10.15 20.84 -21.58
N LEU A 305 -9.15 20.43 -20.81
CA LEU A 305 -9.16 19.18 -20.05
C LEU A 305 -10.28 19.14 -19.01
N LEU A 306 -10.47 20.21 -18.23
CA LEU A 306 -11.58 20.28 -17.28
C LEU A 306 -12.94 20.23 -17.95
N THR A 307 -13.09 20.87 -19.12
CA THR A 307 -14.35 20.79 -19.88
C THR A 307 -14.61 19.35 -20.29
N GLN A 308 -13.60 18.67 -20.86
CA GLN A 308 -13.73 17.27 -21.27
C GLN A 308 -14.01 16.35 -20.08
N PHE A 309 -13.28 16.51 -18.97
CA PHE A 309 -13.42 15.68 -17.78
C PHE A 309 -14.80 15.86 -17.11
N PHE A 310 -15.28 17.10 -16.97
CA PHE A 310 -16.64 17.34 -16.47
C PHE A 310 -17.71 16.71 -17.37
N LEU A 311 -17.56 16.83 -18.69
CA LEU A 311 -18.48 16.21 -19.65
C LEU A 311 -18.45 14.68 -19.54
N ALA A 312 -17.30 14.10 -19.21
CA ALA A 312 -17.14 12.66 -19.01
C ALA A 312 -17.88 12.18 -17.74
N GLU A 313 -17.72 12.89 -16.61
CA GLU A 313 -18.49 12.67 -15.37
C GLU A 313 -20.00 12.77 -15.61
N LEU A 314 -20.42 13.82 -16.33
CA LEU A 314 -21.81 14.02 -16.71
C LEU A 314 -22.33 12.87 -17.58
N ASN A 315 -21.51 12.38 -18.52
CA ASN A 315 -21.87 11.26 -19.37
C ASN A 315 -22.07 9.98 -18.55
N ILE A 316 -21.22 9.72 -17.55
CA ILE A 316 -21.36 8.59 -16.62
C ILE A 316 -22.65 8.72 -15.83
N ALA A 317 -22.91 9.87 -15.21
CA ALA A 317 -24.15 10.10 -14.46
C ALA A 317 -25.41 9.88 -15.33
N CYS A 318 -25.39 10.38 -16.57
CA CYS A 318 -26.50 10.16 -17.50
C CYS A 318 -26.63 8.69 -17.95
N ARG A 319 -25.51 7.98 -18.10
CA ARG A 319 -25.48 6.56 -18.46
C ARG A 319 -26.06 5.69 -17.34
N GLU A 320 -25.70 5.99 -16.10
CA GLU A 320 -26.24 5.34 -14.92
C GLU A 320 -27.76 5.54 -14.82
N GLU A 321 -28.28 6.72 -15.13
CA GLU A 321 -29.72 7.00 -15.05
C GLU A 321 -30.51 6.64 -16.32
N GLU A 322 -29.88 5.98 -17.29
CA GLU A 322 -30.50 5.65 -18.59
C GLU A 322 -31.05 6.90 -19.33
N ILE A 323 -30.51 8.08 -19.03
CA ILE A 323 -30.86 9.36 -19.68
C ILE A 323 -30.31 9.36 -21.12
N THR A 324 -29.09 8.86 -21.32
CA THR A 324 -28.53 8.63 -22.67
C THR A 324 -27.53 7.50 -22.66
N GLY A 325 -27.51 6.74 -23.75
CA GLY A 325 -26.45 5.79 -24.06
C GLY A 325 -25.39 6.35 -25.00
N ALA A 326 -25.53 7.61 -25.44
CA ALA A 326 -24.59 8.24 -26.34
C ALA A 326 -23.28 8.57 -25.61
N ASN A 327 -22.18 8.49 -26.36
CA ASN A 327 -20.90 9.02 -25.95
C ASN A 327 -20.84 10.50 -26.35
N LEU A 328 -20.98 11.39 -25.36
CA LEU A 328 -21.04 12.84 -25.53
C LEU A 328 -19.78 13.39 -26.20
N GLY A 329 -18.62 12.80 -25.92
CA GLY A 329 -17.36 13.14 -26.59
C GLY A 329 -17.44 12.90 -28.10
N GLN A 330 -17.91 11.73 -28.51
CA GLN A 330 -18.10 11.40 -29.93
C GLN A 330 -19.17 12.27 -30.61
N VAL A 331 -20.25 12.64 -29.90
CA VAL A 331 -21.24 13.58 -30.41
C VAL A 331 -20.60 14.95 -30.71
N LEU A 332 -19.74 15.44 -29.82
CA LEU A 332 -19.03 16.71 -29.99
C LEU A 332 -17.93 16.64 -31.07
N GLU A 333 -17.24 15.52 -31.20
CA GLU A 333 -16.28 15.27 -32.30
C GLU A 333 -16.94 15.31 -33.69
N ALA A 334 -18.23 14.96 -33.77
CA ALA A 334 -18.97 14.97 -35.02
C ALA A 334 -19.56 16.34 -35.41
N HIS A 335 -19.62 17.32 -34.49
CA HIS A 335 -20.38 18.56 -34.67
C HIS A 335 -19.61 19.82 -34.26
N VAL A 336 -18.91 20.46 -35.21
CA VAL A 336 -18.08 21.65 -34.95
C VAL A 336 -18.85 22.80 -34.31
N ASP A 337 -20.05 23.10 -34.82
CA ASP A 337 -20.86 24.22 -34.33
C ASP A 337 -21.37 23.96 -32.91
N LEU A 338 -21.74 22.71 -32.62
CA LEU A 338 -22.17 22.27 -31.29
C LEU A 338 -21.03 22.45 -30.28
N THR A 339 -19.82 22.02 -30.62
CA THR A 339 -18.63 22.18 -29.77
C THR A 339 -18.23 23.65 -29.62
N SER A 340 -18.29 24.44 -30.69
CA SER A 340 -17.96 25.87 -30.67
C SER A 340 -18.86 26.66 -29.74
N ASN A 341 -20.16 26.39 -29.78
CA ASN A 341 -21.17 27.06 -28.97
C ASN A 341 -21.09 26.58 -27.50
N LEU A 342 -20.78 25.31 -27.25
CA LEU A 342 -20.50 24.80 -25.90
C LEU A 342 -19.31 25.55 -25.26
N ALA A 343 -18.19 25.67 -25.98
CA ALA A 343 -17.03 26.42 -25.52
C ALA A 343 -17.35 27.89 -25.22
N LYS A 344 -18.24 28.50 -26.03
CA LYS A 344 -18.72 29.87 -25.80
C LYS A 344 -19.50 29.98 -24.48
N SER A 345 -20.36 29.00 -24.17
CA SER A 345 -21.09 28.95 -22.90
C SER A 345 -20.13 28.90 -21.70
N VAL A 346 -19.08 28.08 -21.77
CA VAL A 346 -18.04 28.02 -20.72
C VAL A 346 -17.36 29.37 -20.52
N LYS A 347 -16.90 30.02 -21.61
CA LYS A 347 -16.27 31.35 -21.52
C LYS A 347 -17.21 32.40 -20.92
N GLN A 348 -18.49 32.36 -21.29
CA GLN A 348 -19.48 33.28 -20.76
C GLN A 348 -19.70 33.06 -19.27
N ALA A 349 -19.81 31.81 -18.82
CA ALA A 349 -19.93 31.48 -17.41
C ALA A 349 -18.72 31.98 -16.60
N LEU A 350 -17.50 31.72 -17.10
CA LEU A 350 -16.26 32.22 -16.47
C LEU A 350 -16.21 33.75 -16.40
N ALA A 351 -16.53 34.45 -17.50
CA ALA A 351 -16.50 35.91 -17.57
C ALA A 351 -17.49 36.58 -16.60
N HIS A 352 -18.63 35.92 -16.32
CA HIS A 352 -19.64 36.42 -15.39
C HIS A 352 -19.51 35.82 -13.98
N ARG A 353 -18.49 34.99 -13.71
CA ARG A 353 -18.33 34.24 -12.45
C ARG A 353 -19.57 33.40 -12.09
N ALA A 354 -20.21 32.81 -13.09
CA ALA A 354 -21.34 31.89 -12.94
C ALA A 354 -20.87 30.43 -13.05
N SER A 355 -21.61 29.48 -12.46
CA SER A 355 -21.23 28.05 -12.50
C SER A 355 -21.08 27.55 -13.93
N VAL A 356 -19.87 27.07 -14.24
CA VAL A 356 -19.56 26.50 -15.56
C VAL A 356 -20.26 25.16 -15.73
N GLU A 357 -20.36 24.38 -14.66
CA GLU A 357 -21.05 23.09 -14.64
C GLU A 357 -22.52 23.23 -15.01
N GLU A 358 -23.23 24.17 -14.38
CA GLU A 358 -24.63 24.46 -14.68
C GLU A 358 -24.79 24.94 -16.12
N ALA A 359 -23.89 25.81 -16.61
CA ALA A 359 -23.92 26.28 -17.99
C ALA A 359 -23.71 25.14 -19.01
N LEU A 360 -22.85 24.16 -18.71
CA LEU A 360 -22.63 22.98 -19.54
C LEU A 360 -23.84 22.05 -19.55
N ILE A 361 -24.45 21.80 -18.38
CA ILE A 361 -25.66 20.97 -18.25
C ILE A 361 -26.84 21.63 -18.98
N ASP A 362 -27.06 22.93 -18.77
CA ASP A 362 -28.11 23.69 -19.44
C ASP A 362 -27.94 23.66 -20.96
N TYR A 363 -26.71 23.77 -21.44
CA TYR A 363 -26.40 23.66 -22.86
C TYR A 363 -26.77 22.28 -23.41
N ILE A 364 -26.36 21.20 -22.73
CA ILE A 364 -26.72 19.83 -23.13
C ILE A 364 -28.23 19.61 -23.11
N ASN A 365 -28.93 20.13 -22.10
CA ASN A 365 -30.39 20.09 -22.01
C ASN A 365 -31.09 20.88 -23.13
N GLN A 366 -30.47 21.93 -23.68
CA GLN A 366 -31.01 22.66 -24.84
C GLN A 366 -30.81 21.90 -26.16
N HIS A 367 -29.86 20.98 -26.20
CA HIS A 367 -29.47 20.16 -27.35
C HIS A 367 -29.80 18.67 -27.16
N GLN A 368 -30.94 18.38 -26.52
CA GLN A 368 -31.37 17.02 -26.16
C GLN A 368 -31.35 16.04 -27.34
N ASN A 369 -31.76 16.47 -28.53
CA ASN A 369 -31.85 15.60 -29.70
C ASN A 369 -30.46 15.17 -30.19
N GLU A 370 -29.52 16.11 -30.25
CA GLU A 370 -28.13 15.87 -30.68
C GLU A 370 -27.41 14.91 -29.72
N PHE A 371 -27.64 15.09 -28.41
CA PHE A 371 -27.07 14.23 -27.36
C PHE A 371 -27.90 12.97 -27.05
N GLN A 372 -28.99 12.74 -27.80
CA GLN A 372 -29.87 11.59 -27.68
C GLN A 372 -30.41 11.39 -26.26
N LEU A 373 -30.73 12.49 -25.58
CA LEU A 373 -31.29 12.46 -24.24
C LEU A 373 -32.75 12.00 -24.30
N THR A 374 -33.12 11.04 -23.47
CA THR A 374 -34.51 10.58 -23.31
C THR A 374 -35.33 11.53 -22.45
N SER A 375 -34.65 12.31 -21.58
CA SER A 375 -35.22 13.34 -20.73
C SER A 375 -34.16 14.40 -20.37
N PRO A 376 -34.55 15.61 -19.94
CA PRO A 376 -33.61 16.60 -19.42
C PRO A 376 -32.91 16.10 -18.16
N ILE A 377 -31.63 16.45 -18.01
CA ILE A 377 -30.81 16.16 -16.83
C ILE A 377 -31.41 16.87 -15.61
N PRO A 378 -31.80 16.14 -14.53
CA PRO A 378 -32.51 16.72 -13.40
C PRO A 378 -31.66 17.70 -12.57
N GLN A 379 -32.25 18.83 -12.17
CA GLN A 379 -31.59 19.86 -11.35
C GLN A 379 -31.14 19.36 -9.98
N GLU A 380 -31.87 18.42 -9.38
CA GLU A 380 -31.55 17.82 -8.09
C GLU A 380 -30.23 17.03 -8.07
N ARG A 381 -29.69 16.66 -9.25
CA ARG A 381 -28.45 15.89 -9.38
C ARG A 381 -27.21 16.77 -9.55
N ILE A 382 -27.40 18.04 -9.89
CA ILE A 382 -26.30 18.97 -10.18
C ILE A 382 -25.37 19.11 -8.98
N ALA A 383 -25.92 19.18 -7.77
CA ALA A 383 -25.12 19.31 -6.55
C ALA A 383 -24.19 18.10 -6.35
N THR A 384 -24.73 16.88 -6.44
CA THR A 384 -23.95 15.64 -6.29
C THR A 384 -22.91 15.49 -7.41
N LEU A 385 -23.25 15.83 -8.66
CA LEU A 385 -22.29 15.78 -9.76
C LEU A 385 -21.14 16.77 -9.57
N LYS A 386 -21.43 18.01 -9.12
CA LYS A 386 -20.39 19.01 -8.82
C LYS A 386 -19.46 18.54 -7.71
N GLU A 387 -20.01 17.90 -6.67
CA GLU A 387 -19.24 17.33 -5.58
C GLU A 387 -18.35 16.18 -6.05
N SER A 388 -18.89 15.21 -6.81
CA SER A 388 -18.10 14.11 -7.40
C SER A 388 -17.01 14.62 -8.33
N PHE A 389 -17.35 15.51 -9.27
CA PHE A 389 -16.38 16.13 -10.19
C PHE A 389 -15.24 16.82 -9.45
N LYS A 390 -15.57 17.60 -8.41
CA LYS A 390 -14.56 18.25 -7.57
C LYS A 390 -13.69 17.23 -6.84
N SER A 391 -14.30 16.23 -6.20
CA SER A 391 -13.59 15.17 -5.47
C SER A 391 -12.63 14.40 -6.39
N HIS A 392 -13.13 13.91 -7.51
CA HIS A 392 -12.35 13.17 -8.48
C HIS A 392 -11.23 14.03 -9.05
N TYR A 393 -11.52 15.26 -9.51
CA TYR A 393 -10.49 16.14 -10.04
C TYR A 393 -9.40 16.45 -9.00
N ASN A 394 -9.76 16.74 -7.75
CA ASN A 394 -8.78 16.97 -6.69
C ASN A 394 -7.88 15.75 -6.43
N THR A 395 -8.40 14.55 -6.68
CA THR A 395 -7.65 13.30 -6.55
C THR A 395 -6.66 13.11 -7.71
N ILE A 396 -7.01 13.54 -8.93
CA ILE A 396 -6.19 13.33 -10.14
C ILE A 396 -5.47 14.57 -10.67
N LYS A 397 -5.63 15.76 -10.05
CA LYS A 397 -5.11 17.03 -10.57
C LYS A 397 -3.59 17.04 -10.81
N ASP A 398 -2.87 16.22 -10.06
CA ASP A 398 -1.41 16.09 -10.11
C ASP A 398 -0.95 14.86 -10.93
N SER A 399 -1.86 14.19 -11.63
CA SER A 399 -1.54 13.06 -12.50
C SER A 399 -0.60 13.48 -13.63
N PRO A 400 0.42 12.65 -13.97
CA PRO A 400 1.36 12.96 -15.04
C PRO A 400 0.71 12.92 -16.44
N HIS A 401 -0.41 12.20 -16.55
CA HIS A 401 -1.15 11.94 -17.79
C HIS A 401 -2.65 12.12 -17.52
N PHE A 402 -3.36 12.76 -18.45
CA PHE A 402 -4.81 13.02 -18.37
C PHE A 402 -5.58 12.34 -19.51
N ASP A 403 -4.93 11.43 -20.23
CA ASP A 403 -5.42 10.76 -21.42
C ASP A 403 -6.62 9.85 -21.12
N GLU A 404 -6.59 9.19 -19.95
CA GLU A 404 -7.66 8.29 -19.54
C GLU A 404 -7.82 8.21 -18.03
N PHE A 405 -9.05 7.90 -17.61
CA PHE A 405 -9.37 7.52 -16.24
C PHE A 405 -10.41 6.40 -16.23
N MET A 406 -10.33 5.57 -15.19
CA MET A 406 -11.36 4.58 -14.86
C MET A 406 -12.06 5.01 -13.59
N LEU A 407 -13.39 4.97 -13.60
CA LEU A 407 -14.22 5.39 -12.49
C LEU A 407 -15.07 4.21 -12.02
N LEU A 408 -15.15 4.04 -10.70
CA LEU A 408 -16.01 3.08 -10.03
C LEU A 408 -17.36 3.73 -9.76
N SER A 409 -18.44 3.08 -10.22
CA SER A 409 -19.79 3.51 -9.91
C SER A 409 -20.14 3.20 -8.45
N LYS A 410 -21.00 4.04 -7.86
CA LYS A 410 -21.64 3.77 -6.56
C LYS A 410 -22.76 2.73 -6.67
N LYS A 411 -23.20 2.37 -7.89
CA LYS A 411 -24.16 1.31 -8.12
C LYS A 411 -23.53 -0.06 -7.88
N GLU A 412 -24.27 -0.94 -7.22
CA GLU A 412 -23.83 -2.31 -6.98
C GLU A 412 -23.43 -3.02 -8.29
N GLY A 413 -22.30 -3.73 -8.25
CA GLY A 413 -21.79 -4.51 -9.37
C GLY A 413 -20.58 -5.36 -8.98
N LEU A 414 -19.84 -5.81 -9.99
CA LEU A 414 -18.72 -6.76 -9.85
C LEU A 414 -17.45 -6.20 -9.21
N PHE A 415 -17.33 -4.88 -9.12
CA PHE A 415 -16.15 -4.17 -8.63
C PHE A 415 -16.47 -3.36 -7.38
N VAL A 416 -15.49 -3.28 -6.50
CA VAL A 416 -15.57 -2.67 -5.18
C VAL A 416 -14.29 -1.90 -4.86
N ALA A 417 -14.38 -0.93 -3.95
CA ALA A 417 -13.22 -0.30 -3.35
C ALA A 417 -12.79 -1.07 -2.10
N HIS A 418 -11.52 -1.42 -2.00
CA HIS A 418 -10.94 -2.05 -0.81
C HIS A 418 -9.47 -1.68 -0.64
N GLN A 419 -9.10 -1.23 0.56
CA GLN A 419 -7.70 -0.92 0.93
C GLN A 419 -7.00 0.05 -0.06
N GLY A 420 -7.74 1.02 -0.60
CA GLY A 420 -7.19 2.01 -1.54
C GLY A 420 -7.01 1.48 -2.97
N CYS A 421 -7.62 0.35 -3.30
CA CYS A 421 -7.66 -0.20 -4.66
C CYS A 421 -9.11 -0.38 -5.13
N ILE A 422 -9.33 -0.18 -6.43
CA ILE A 422 -10.49 -0.73 -7.13
C ILE A 422 -10.18 -2.21 -7.36
N ALA A 423 -11.07 -3.08 -6.93
CA ALA A 423 -10.87 -4.52 -6.90
C ALA A 423 -12.11 -5.27 -7.37
N THR A 424 -11.93 -6.52 -7.76
CA THR A 424 -13.03 -7.47 -7.97
C THR A 424 -12.87 -8.66 -7.03
N HIS A 425 -13.97 -9.34 -6.72
CA HIS A 425 -13.89 -10.59 -5.97
C HIS A 425 -13.21 -11.68 -6.82
N PHE A 426 -12.16 -12.31 -6.31
CA PHE A 426 -11.37 -13.28 -7.07
C PHE A 426 -12.20 -14.46 -7.60
N ALA A 427 -13.29 -14.81 -6.92
CA ALA A 427 -14.21 -15.83 -7.45
C ALA A 427 -14.93 -15.41 -8.74
N HIS A 428 -15.22 -14.13 -8.96
CA HIS A 428 -15.78 -13.68 -10.24
C HIS A 428 -14.77 -13.90 -11.37
N PHE A 429 -13.50 -13.56 -11.15
CA PHE A 429 -12.42 -13.83 -12.10
C PHE A 429 -12.26 -15.33 -12.39
N MET A 430 -12.25 -16.17 -11.35
CA MET A 430 -12.12 -17.63 -11.50
C MET A 430 -13.34 -18.32 -12.11
N LYS A 431 -14.50 -17.66 -12.14
CA LYS A 431 -15.73 -18.18 -12.74
C LYS A 431 -15.99 -17.69 -14.15
N THR A 432 -15.08 -16.91 -14.72
CA THR A 432 -15.11 -16.63 -16.16
C THR A 432 -14.97 -17.93 -16.96
N ASP A 433 -15.49 -17.93 -18.19
CA ASP A 433 -15.44 -19.09 -19.10
C ASP A 433 -14.00 -19.61 -19.34
N PHE A 434 -12.99 -18.79 -19.05
CA PHE A 434 -11.57 -19.15 -19.16
C PHE A 434 -11.13 -20.20 -18.15
N PHE A 435 -11.68 -20.19 -16.94
CA PHE A 435 -11.24 -21.06 -15.85
C PHE A 435 -12.33 -22.04 -15.42
N ASN A 436 -13.60 -21.64 -15.44
CA ASN A 436 -14.67 -22.38 -14.80
C ASN A 436 -14.72 -23.86 -15.23
N ASP A 437 -14.52 -24.12 -16.52
CA ASP A 437 -14.60 -25.47 -17.11
C ASP A 437 -13.41 -26.39 -16.75
N THR A 438 -12.29 -25.83 -16.26
CA THR A 438 -11.09 -26.59 -15.90
C THR A 438 -10.98 -26.87 -14.40
N LEU A 439 -11.86 -26.27 -13.58
CA LEU A 439 -11.86 -26.42 -12.13
C LEU A 439 -12.50 -27.74 -11.69
N GLU A 440 -11.96 -28.31 -10.61
CA GLU A 440 -12.58 -29.44 -9.91
C GLU A 440 -13.93 -29.03 -9.31
N GLU A 441 -14.88 -29.98 -9.23
CA GLU A 441 -16.24 -29.75 -8.71
C GLU A 441 -16.25 -29.15 -7.28
N SER A 442 -15.32 -29.59 -6.43
CA SER A 442 -15.12 -29.06 -5.08
C SER A 442 -14.73 -27.58 -5.09
N THR A 443 -13.85 -27.19 -6.01
CA THR A 443 -13.40 -25.79 -6.20
C THR A 443 -14.52 -24.93 -6.76
N GLN A 444 -15.28 -25.44 -7.74
CA GLN A 444 -16.46 -24.74 -8.28
C GLN A 444 -17.50 -24.49 -7.18
N ALA A 445 -17.80 -25.50 -6.36
CA ALA A 445 -18.72 -25.37 -5.23
C ALA A 445 -18.23 -24.34 -4.19
N PHE A 446 -16.93 -24.34 -3.89
CA PHE A 446 -16.32 -23.34 -3.01
C PHE A 446 -16.49 -21.92 -3.56
N LEU A 447 -16.15 -21.70 -4.84
CA LEU A 447 -16.27 -20.40 -5.49
C LEU A 447 -17.72 -19.92 -5.58
N GLN A 448 -18.66 -20.83 -5.86
CA GLN A 448 -20.09 -20.53 -5.87
C GLN A 448 -20.57 -20.06 -4.50
N ASN A 449 -20.18 -20.77 -3.43
CA ASN A 449 -20.53 -20.38 -2.06
C ASN A 449 -19.90 -19.04 -1.68
N ALA A 450 -18.63 -18.81 -2.03
CA ALA A 450 -17.95 -17.55 -1.74
C ALA A 450 -18.59 -16.36 -2.46
N GLN A 451 -19.03 -16.54 -3.71
CA GLN A 451 -19.76 -15.51 -4.46
C GLN A 451 -21.12 -15.21 -3.84
N GLN A 452 -21.93 -16.24 -3.56
CA GLN A 452 -23.24 -16.06 -2.92
C GLN A 452 -23.12 -15.38 -1.57
N ASP A 453 -22.08 -15.71 -0.80
CA ASP A 453 -21.80 -15.06 0.47
C ASP A 453 -21.42 -13.59 0.28
N PHE A 454 -20.59 -13.27 -0.72
CA PHE A 454 -20.16 -11.91 -1.04
C PHE A 454 -21.32 -11.00 -1.42
N GLU A 455 -22.35 -11.54 -2.09
CA GLU A 455 -23.60 -10.82 -2.38
C GLU A 455 -24.34 -10.38 -1.10
N THR A 456 -24.14 -11.09 0.02
CA THR A 456 -24.75 -10.74 1.32
C THR A 456 -23.95 -9.74 2.16
N VAL A 457 -22.73 -9.40 1.71
CA VAL A 457 -21.85 -8.44 2.40
C VAL A 457 -22.45 -7.04 2.28
N ASP A 458 -22.46 -6.33 3.40
CA ASP A 458 -22.85 -4.92 3.44
C ASP A 458 -21.70 -4.08 2.88
N LYS A 459 -21.93 -3.50 1.69
CA LYS A 459 -20.95 -2.79 0.88
C LYS A 459 -21.52 -1.43 0.43
N PRO A 460 -21.77 -0.49 1.37
CA PRO A 460 -22.32 0.81 1.03
C PRO A 460 -21.39 1.52 0.04
N ASP A 461 -21.96 2.07 -1.03
CA ASP A 461 -21.23 2.69 -2.15
C ASP A 461 -20.14 1.79 -2.75
N ASN A 462 -20.32 0.45 -2.70
CA ASN A 462 -19.33 -0.56 -3.10
C ASN A 462 -18.01 -0.53 -2.33
N ILE A 463 -18.01 -0.04 -1.09
CA ILE A 463 -16.80 0.01 -0.26
C ILE A 463 -16.78 -1.18 0.69
N ILE A 464 -15.71 -1.97 0.62
CA ILE A 464 -15.43 -3.04 1.59
C ILE A 464 -14.52 -2.50 2.71
N PRO A 465 -14.86 -2.70 3.99
CA PRO A 465 -14.04 -2.29 5.12
C PRO A 465 -12.58 -2.72 4.99
N HIS A 466 -11.65 -1.82 5.30
CA HIS A 466 -10.20 -2.08 5.21
C HIS A 466 -9.66 -3.01 6.31
N LYS A 467 -10.47 -3.28 7.35
CA LYS A 467 -10.16 -4.13 8.51
C LYS A 467 -11.28 -5.12 8.79
N ASN A 468 -10.89 -6.27 9.31
CA ASN A 468 -11.79 -7.29 9.84
C ASN A 468 -11.93 -7.09 11.36
N GLU A 469 -12.60 -6.02 11.79
CA GLU A 469 -12.66 -5.60 13.22
C GLU A 469 -13.26 -6.65 14.16
N HIS A 470 -14.06 -7.57 13.63
CA HIS A 470 -14.65 -8.67 14.38
C HIS A 470 -13.64 -9.79 14.72
N ILE A 471 -12.50 -9.85 14.01
CA ILE A 471 -11.41 -10.76 14.35
C ILE A 471 -10.82 -10.31 15.68
N HIS A 472 -10.61 -11.25 16.60
CA HIS A 472 -10.20 -11.02 18.00
C HIS A 472 -11.17 -10.24 18.89
N ALA A 473 -12.39 -9.90 18.42
CA ALA A 473 -13.34 -9.13 19.22
C ALA A 473 -13.74 -9.85 20.53
N ASP A 474 -13.85 -11.18 20.48
CA ASP A 474 -14.20 -12.01 21.65
C ASP A 474 -12.97 -12.45 22.46
N MET A 475 -11.80 -12.53 21.83
CA MET A 475 -10.57 -13.06 22.43
C MET A 475 -9.33 -12.63 21.64
N ASN A 476 -8.42 -11.91 22.28
CA ASN A 476 -7.16 -11.44 21.70
C ASN A 476 -5.92 -12.15 22.28
N GLU A 477 -6.07 -12.83 23.41
CA GLU A 477 -5.02 -13.56 24.11
C GLU A 477 -5.55 -14.91 24.59
N VAL A 478 -4.66 -15.90 24.67
CA VAL A 478 -4.93 -17.22 25.22
C VAL A 478 -4.15 -17.40 26.52
N GLU A 479 -4.85 -17.85 27.56
CA GLU A 479 -4.20 -18.27 28.80
C GLU A 479 -3.71 -19.72 28.67
N LEU A 480 -2.38 -19.88 28.65
CA LEU A 480 -1.70 -21.16 28.64
C LEU A 480 -1.37 -21.60 30.05
N ASP A 481 -1.80 -22.81 30.41
CA ASP A 481 -1.42 -23.49 31.64
C ASP A 481 -0.13 -24.29 31.41
N LEU A 482 1.01 -23.62 31.61
CA LEU A 482 2.33 -24.22 31.37
C LEU A 482 2.64 -25.40 32.30
N SER A 483 1.89 -25.57 33.40
CA SER A 483 2.05 -26.72 34.30
C SER A 483 1.60 -28.04 33.67
N LYS A 484 0.75 -27.98 32.65
CA LYS A 484 0.24 -29.14 31.92
C LYS A 484 1.06 -29.48 30.67
N MET A 485 2.05 -28.66 30.32
CA MET A 485 2.88 -28.86 29.14
C MET A 485 4.11 -29.72 29.49
N ASP A 486 4.40 -30.71 28.65
CA ASP A 486 5.65 -31.47 28.72
C ASP A 486 6.82 -30.68 28.10
N ASP A 487 8.05 -31.18 28.28
CA ASP A 487 9.26 -30.49 27.79
C ASP A 487 9.25 -30.31 26.26
N HIS A 488 8.62 -31.22 25.52
CA HIS A 488 8.49 -31.12 24.08
C HIS A 488 7.55 -29.96 23.68
N ALA A 489 6.40 -29.85 24.33
CA ALA A 489 5.45 -28.76 24.11
C ALA A 489 6.04 -27.40 24.55
N LEU A 490 6.79 -27.36 25.66
CA LEU A 490 7.50 -26.16 26.10
C LEU A 490 8.61 -25.76 25.13
N GLN A 491 9.33 -26.73 24.56
CA GLN A 491 10.32 -26.47 23.50
C GLN A 491 9.68 -25.86 22.26
N ALA A 492 8.56 -26.42 21.81
CA ALA A 492 7.82 -25.88 20.68
C ALA A 492 7.30 -24.45 20.95
N LEU A 493 6.81 -24.19 22.17
CA LEU A 493 6.40 -22.85 22.61
C LEU A 493 7.59 -21.87 22.66
N TYR A 494 8.75 -22.32 23.15
CA TYR A 494 9.97 -21.52 23.17
C TYR A 494 10.43 -21.11 21.77
N GLU A 495 10.40 -22.03 20.80
CA GLU A 495 10.73 -21.75 19.40
C GLU A 495 9.73 -20.77 18.76
N ASP A 496 8.45 -20.97 19.04
CA ASP A 496 7.36 -20.12 18.60
C ASP A 496 7.44 -18.69 19.17
N ILE A 497 7.79 -18.53 20.45
CA ILE A 497 8.06 -17.20 21.05
C ILE A 497 9.27 -16.56 20.37
N ASN A 498 10.30 -17.35 20.04
CA ASN A 498 11.49 -16.83 19.38
C ASN A 498 11.25 -16.33 17.95
N SER A 499 10.14 -16.73 17.31
CA SER A 499 9.72 -16.26 15.98
C SER A 499 9.08 -14.86 15.97
N TYR A 500 8.76 -14.29 17.13
CA TYR A 500 8.20 -12.94 17.21
C TYR A 500 9.20 -11.89 16.74
N GLN A 501 8.71 -10.97 15.89
CA GLN A 501 9.51 -9.85 15.36
C GLN A 501 9.66 -8.71 16.37
N ASP A 502 8.69 -8.52 17.26
CA ASP A 502 8.77 -7.52 18.34
C ASP A 502 9.71 -8.03 19.45
N PRO A 503 10.88 -7.39 19.65
CA PRO A 503 11.86 -7.81 20.65
C PRO A 503 11.33 -7.66 22.08
N ASN A 504 10.50 -6.66 22.36
CA ASN A 504 9.98 -6.41 23.71
C ASN A 504 8.93 -7.47 24.08
N LEU A 505 8.03 -7.78 23.16
CA LEU A 505 7.04 -8.84 23.35
C LEU A 505 7.73 -10.20 23.52
N LYS A 506 8.72 -10.49 22.66
CA LYS A 506 9.53 -11.71 22.76
C LYS A 506 10.20 -11.84 24.14
N GLU A 507 10.88 -10.78 24.60
CA GLU A 507 11.53 -10.77 25.92
C GLU A 507 10.53 -10.98 27.06
N ALA A 508 9.37 -10.32 27.00
CA ALA A 508 8.32 -10.47 28.00
C ALA A 508 7.77 -11.90 28.07
N LEU A 509 7.50 -12.53 26.92
CA LEU A 509 7.00 -13.90 26.84
C LEU A 509 8.03 -14.92 27.33
N LEU A 510 9.31 -14.76 26.96
CA LEU A 510 10.39 -15.61 27.46
C LEU A 510 10.59 -15.47 28.98
N ALA A 511 10.45 -14.25 29.52
CA ALA A 511 10.52 -14.01 30.96
C ALA A 511 9.36 -14.71 31.70
N GLN A 512 8.13 -14.64 31.18
CA GLN A 512 6.98 -15.35 31.74
C GLN A 512 7.17 -16.87 31.72
N LEU A 513 7.62 -17.42 30.58
CA LEU A 513 7.92 -18.85 30.44
C LEU A 513 8.92 -19.31 31.51
N LYS A 514 10.01 -18.56 31.71
CA LYS A 514 11.02 -18.87 32.73
C LYS A 514 10.50 -18.74 34.16
N GLN A 515 9.61 -17.77 34.41
CA GLN A 515 9.02 -17.57 35.74
C GLN A 515 8.06 -18.71 36.11
N GLU A 516 7.22 -19.15 35.18
CA GLU A 516 6.21 -20.19 35.41
C GLU A 516 6.78 -21.61 35.33
N ARG A 517 7.81 -21.83 34.49
CA ARG A 517 8.52 -23.11 34.34
C ARG A 517 10.04 -22.92 34.50
N PRO A 518 10.54 -22.63 35.72
CA PRO A 518 11.98 -22.47 35.96
C PRO A 518 12.77 -23.77 35.80
N ASP A 519 12.08 -24.92 35.78
CA ASP A 519 12.62 -26.25 35.54
C ASP A 519 12.90 -26.53 34.04
N PHE A 520 12.18 -25.85 33.14
CA PHE A 520 12.34 -26.05 31.70
C PHE A 520 13.67 -25.45 31.20
N LYS A 521 14.46 -26.27 30.52
CA LYS A 521 15.70 -25.85 29.86
C LYS A 521 15.55 -26.01 28.36
N PRO A 522 15.54 -24.91 27.58
CA PRO A 522 15.39 -25.00 26.14
C PRO A 522 16.50 -25.83 25.52
N GLN A 523 16.15 -26.82 24.71
CA GLN A 523 17.09 -27.56 23.90
C GLN A 523 17.51 -26.67 22.73
N ILE A 524 18.75 -26.20 22.75
CA ILE A 524 19.38 -25.60 21.56
C ILE A 524 20.20 -26.69 20.87
N ASP A 525 20.13 -26.76 19.54
CA ASP A 525 20.89 -27.72 18.76
C ASP A 525 22.39 -27.37 18.76
N ALA A 526 23.07 -27.81 19.82
CA ALA A 526 24.51 -27.70 19.97
C ALA A 526 25.27 -28.38 18.83
N LYS A 527 24.69 -29.43 18.22
CA LYS A 527 25.30 -30.10 17.06
C LYS A 527 25.27 -29.19 15.84
N GLN A 528 24.15 -28.53 15.57
CA GLN A 528 24.03 -27.54 14.49
C GLN A 528 24.98 -26.35 14.71
N PHE A 529 25.09 -25.85 15.94
CA PHE A 529 26.06 -24.80 16.27
C PHE A 529 27.51 -25.23 15.96
N LEU A 530 27.92 -26.42 16.43
CA LEU A 530 29.24 -26.99 16.14
C LEU A 530 29.44 -27.22 14.63
N GLN A 531 28.38 -27.60 13.92
CA GLN A 531 28.41 -27.82 12.47
C GLN A 531 28.62 -26.53 11.68
N HIS A 532 27.92 -25.45 12.03
CA HIS A 532 28.13 -24.13 11.43
C HIS A 532 29.56 -23.62 11.67
N VAL A 533 30.08 -23.81 12.89
CA VAL A 533 31.47 -23.48 13.22
C VAL A 533 32.45 -24.30 12.37
N ALA A 534 32.22 -25.61 12.22
CA ALA A 534 33.08 -26.49 11.41
C ALA A 534 33.07 -26.13 9.92
N TYR A 535 31.98 -25.54 9.44
CA TYR A 535 31.79 -25.11 8.06
C TYR A 535 32.17 -23.64 7.82
N GLY A 536 32.72 -22.94 8.81
CA GLY A 536 33.09 -21.53 8.68
C GLY A 536 31.89 -20.59 8.51
N GLN A 537 30.68 -21.04 8.82
CA GLN A 537 29.43 -20.31 8.72
C GLN A 537 29.26 -19.37 9.92
N GLN A 538 30.05 -18.30 9.94
CA GLN A 538 30.17 -17.39 11.08
C GLN A 538 28.84 -16.72 11.43
N ILE A 539 28.07 -16.29 10.42
CA ILE A 539 26.81 -15.55 10.63
C ILE A 539 25.80 -16.47 11.30
N GLU A 540 25.65 -17.68 10.78
CA GLU A 540 24.73 -18.71 11.25
C GLU A 540 25.08 -19.17 12.66
N ALA A 541 26.36 -19.37 12.95
CA ALA A 541 26.84 -19.69 14.30
C ALA A 541 26.58 -18.54 15.29
N GLU A 542 26.80 -17.29 14.87
CA GLU A 542 26.57 -16.12 15.72
C GLU A 542 25.07 -15.87 15.99
N VAL A 543 24.20 -16.19 15.02
CA VAL A 543 22.74 -16.17 15.21
C VAL A 543 22.32 -17.09 16.36
N LEU A 544 22.89 -18.29 16.46
CA LEU A 544 22.58 -19.22 17.55
C LEU A 544 23.05 -18.71 18.93
N LEU A 545 24.21 -18.05 19.00
CA LEU A 545 24.69 -17.43 20.24
C LEU A 545 23.84 -16.22 20.66
N LYS A 546 23.31 -15.46 19.69
CA LYS A 546 22.40 -14.34 19.95
C LYS A 546 21.00 -14.79 20.34
N LYS A 547 20.55 -15.97 19.90
CA LYS A 547 19.18 -16.49 20.12
C LYS A 547 18.83 -16.59 21.61
N ALA A 548 19.80 -16.92 22.46
CA ALA A 548 19.61 -16.93 23.92
C ALA A 548 20.93 -16.67 24.67
N PRO A 549 21.15 -15.45 25.19
CA PRO A 549 22.39 -15.09 25.89
C PRO A 549 22.74 -16.00 27.07
N GLN A 550 21.73 -16.53 27.77
CA GLN A 550 21.92 -17.43 28.92
C GLN A 550 22.39 -18.83 28.50
N LEU A 551 22.05 -19.27 27.28
CA LEU A 551 22.43 -20.58 26.73
C LEU A 551 23.66 -20.48 25.81
N ALA A 552 24.07 -19.26 25.44
CA ALA A 552 25.30 -19.01 24.69
C ALA A 552 26.52 -19.64 25.38
N GLN A 553 26.59 -19.56 26.71
CA GLN A 553 27.68 -20.18 27.47
C GLN A 553 27.60 -21.71 27.44
N GLU A 554 26.40 -22.30 27.46
CA GLU A 554 26.23 -23.76 27.32
C GLU A 554 26.67 -24.23 25.94
N LEU A 555 26.33 -23.50 24.86
CA LEU A 555 26.79 -23.78 23.50
C LEU A 555 28.31 -23.68 23.37
N LEU A 556 28.93 -22.67 24.00
CA LEU A 556 30.37 -22.49 23.98
C LEU A 556 31.10 -23.61 24.74
N ARG A 557 30.50 -24.13 25.82
CA ARG A 557 31.02 -25.24 26.62
C ARG A 557 30.70 -26.63 26.03
N ALA A 558 29.79 -26.70 25.06
CA ALA A 558 29.34 -27.95 24.46
C ALA A 558 30.52 -28.74 23.88
N ASN A 559 30.71 -29.96 24.36
CA ASN A 559 31.77 -30.88 23.95
C ASN A 559 31.25 -32.32 23.94
N ASN A 560 32.05 -33.26 23.44
CA ASN A 560 31.69 -34.67 23.28
C ASN A 560 30.47 -34.92 22.37
N ILE A 561 30.10 -33.94 21.54
CA ILE A 561 29.06 -34.05 20.53
C ILE A 561 29.75 -34.23 19.17
N PRO A 562 29.47 -35.31 18.42
CA PRO A 562 30.11 -35.53 17.13
C PRO A 562 29.57 -34.57 16.04
N PHE A 563 30.49 -33.90 15.35
CA PHE A 563 30.21 -33.07 14.16
C PHE A 563 31.30 -33.27 13.10
N THR A 564 30.97 -33.01 11.83
CA THR A 564 31.85 -33.36 10.71
C THR A 564 32.26 -32.11 9.93
N ASP A 565 33.53 -31.96 9.57
CA ASP A 565 33.96 -30.84 8.72
C ASP A 565 33.80 -31.13 7.21
N TYR A 566 34.13 -30.15 6.35
CA TYR A 566 34.06 -30.32 4.89
C TYR A 566 34.96 -31.44 4.33
N SER A 567 35.96 -31.87 5.10
CA SER A 567 36.87 -32.97 4.71
C SER A 567 36.37 -34.34 5.18
N GLY A 568 35.17 -34.43 5.76
CA GLY A 568 34.60 -35.67 6.28
C GLY A 568 35.16 -36.10 7.63
N ARG A 569 36.01 -35.29 8.27
CA ARG A 569 36.60 -35.61 9.58
C ARG A 569 35.58 -35.35 10.67
N THR A 570 35.41 -36.30 11.59
CA THR A 570 34.49 -36.18 12.72
C THR A 570 35.24 -35.79 13.99
N PHE A 571 34.80 -34.70 14.63
CA PHE A 571 35.35 -34.13 15.86
C PHE A 571 34.34 -34.21 17.00
N THR A 572 34.83 -34.17 18.23
CA THR A 572 34.03 -34.19 19.48
C THR A 572 34.46 -33.09 20.46
N CYS A 573 35.13 -32.04 19.96
CA CYS A 573 35.61 -30.91 20.75
C CYS A 573 34.60 -29.75 20.81
N THR A 574 34.93 -28.68 21.54
CA THR A 574 34.15 -27.43 21.53
C THR A 574 34.32 -26.65 20.23
N ALA A 575 33.39 -25.72 19.97
CA ALA A 575 33.46 -24.78 18.85
C ALA A 575 34.79 -24.01 18.80
N TYR A 576 35.27 -23.52 19.96
CA TYR A 576 36.50 -22.73 20.01
C TYR A 576 37.75 -23.59 19.79
N GLU A 577 37.81 -24.81 20.33
CA GLU A 577 38.90 -25.75 20.06
C GLU A 577 39.04 -26.06 18.57
N TYR A 578 37.91 -26.30 17.89
CA TYR A 578 37.91 -26.51 16.45
C TYR A 578 38.41 -25.27 15.69
N ALA A 579 37.83 -24.09 15.98
CA ALA A 579 38.23 -22.84 15.34
C ALA A 579 39.72 -22.51 15.57
N TRP A 580 40.25 -22.83 16.76
CA TRP A 580 41.67 -22.72 17.09
C TRP A 580 42.54 -23.64 16.23
N TRP A 581 42.23 -24.93 16.21
CA TRP A 581 42.95 -25.93 15.44
C TRP A 581 42.91 -25.68 13.93
N ALA A 582 41.74 -25.29 13.41
CA ALA A 582 41.53 -24.94 12.01
C ALA A 582 42.17 -23.60 11.61
N LYS A 583 42.67 -22.83 12.60
CA LYS A 583 43.22 -21.49 12.44
C LYS A 583 42.24 -20.48 11.82
N ASP A 584 40.94 -20.67 12.09
CA ASP A 584 39.89 -19.76 11.65
C ASP A 584 39.84 -18.51 12.54
N SER A 585 40.63 -17.50 12.17
CA SER A 585 40.75 -16.26 12.94
C SER A 585 39.46 -15.45 13.03
N HIS A 586 38.54 -15.59 12.06
CA HIS A 586 37.27 -14.87 12.04
C HIS A 586 36.30 -15.49 13.05
N MET A 587 36.18 -16.82 13.01
CA MET A 587 35.37 -17.57 13.95
C MET A 587 35.90 -17.43 15.39
N GLN A 588 37.22 -17.51 15.61
CA GLN A 588 37.83 -17.30 16.92
C GLN A 588 37.47 -15.93 17.51
N ARG A 589 37.60 -14.85 16.73
CA ARG A 589 37.26 -13.49 17.18
C ARG A 589 35.78 -13.36 17.52
N MET A 590 34.90 -14.00 16.75
CA MET A 590 33.46 -14.00 17.03
C MET A 590 33.17 -14.71 18.35
N LEU A 591 33.65 -15.94 18.53
CA LEU A 591 33.44 -16.74 19.74
C LEU A 591 34.02 -16.07 21.00
N GLU A 592 35.20 -15.45 20.90
CA GLU A 592 35.84 -14.72 22.00
C GLU A 592 34.99 -13.58 22.56
N LYS A 593 34.18 -12.92 21.73
CA LYS A 593 33.29 -11.84 22.19
C LYS A 593 32.30 -12.36 23.23
N TYR A 594 31.86 -13.60 23.09
CA TYR A 594 30.91 -14.24 24.00
C TYR A 594 31.62 -14.97 25.15
N ILE A 595 32.77 -15.61 24.90
CA ILE A 595 33.57 -16.28 25.96
C ILE A 595 34.02 -15.29 27.03
N LYS A 596 34.38 -14.05 26.66
CA LYS A 596 34.83 -13.02 27.62
C LYS A 596 33.73 -12.51 28.55
N GLN A 597 32.47 -12.84 28.27
CA GLN A 597 31.32 -12.39 29.07
C GLN A 597 31.08 -13.28 30.30
N ASP A 598 31.77 -14.41 30.42
CA ASP A 598 31.55 -15.38 31.50
C ASP A 598 32.88 -15.84 32.12
N GLU A 599 32.98 -15.70 33.44
CA GLU A 599 34.22 -15.95 34.20
C GLU A 599 34.56 -17.45 34.35
N GLU A 600 33.60 -18.36 34.12
CA GLU A 600 33.80 -19.81 34.20
C GLU A 600 34.13 -20.43 32.83
N THR A 601 33.51 -19.95 31.74
CA THR A 601 33.76 -20.44 30.37
C THR A 601 35.18 -20.11 29.93
N ARG A 602 35.66 -18.91 30.26
CA ARG A 602 37.00 -18.46 29.86
C ARG A 602 38.15 -19.36 30.32
N PRO A 603 38.30 -19.72 31.62
CA PRO A 603 39.37 -20.61 32.07
C PRO A 603 39.22 -22.02 31.48
N LEU A 604 37.99 -22.54 31.37
CA LEU A 604 37.72 -23.85 30.78
C LEU A 604 38.23 -23.93 29.33
N ILE A 605 37.84 -22.96 28.50
CA ILE A 605 38.24 -22.95 27.07
C ILE A 605 39.74 -22.75 26.93
N LEU A 606 40.35 -21.89 27.76
CA LEU A 606 41.80 -21.67 27.75
C LEU A 606 42.60 -22.93 28.10
N GLU A 607 42.15 -23.69 29.11
CA GLU A 607 42.78 -24.96 29.49
C GLU A 607 42.73 -25.98 28.35
N ARG A 608 41.58 -26.09 27.68
CA ARG A 608 41.40 -27.01 26.55
C ARG A 608 42.27 -26.64 25.35
N VAL A 609 42.41 -25.35 25.05
CA VAL A 609 43.33 -24.88 23.99
C VAL A 609 44.79 -25.15 24.35
N LYS A 610 45.21 -24.92 25.60
CA LYS A 610 46.57 -25.29 26.05
C LYS A 610 46.86 -26.77 25.86
N ALA A 611 45.87 -27.64 26.06
CA ALA A 611 46.03 -29.08 25.84
C ALA A 611 46.26 -29.46 24.37
N ILE A 612 45.76 -28.65 23.41
CA ILE A 612 46.02 -28.81 21.97
C ILE A 612 47.47 -28.42 21.63
N GLU A 613 47.99 -27.40 22.31
CA GLU A 613 49.34 -26.85 22.11
C GLU A 613 50.43 -27.64 22.83
N GLU A 614 50.06 -28.49 23.79
CA GLU A 614 50.98 -29.32 24.57
C GLU A 614 51.84 -30.18 23.64
N LEU A 615 53.17 -30.06 23.78
CA LEU A 615 54.11 -30.78 22.94
C LEU A 615 54.17 -32.26 23.34
N VAL A 616 53.83 -33.14 22.40
CA VAL A 616 53.88 -34.59 22.60
C VAL A 616 55.15 -35.15 21.95
N PRO A 617 55.86 -36.07 22.62
CA PRO A 617 57.01 -36.75 22.02
C PRO A 617 56.60 -37.47 20.73
N PRO A 618 57.46 -37.51 19.70
CA PRO A 618 57.16 -38.23 18.47
C PRO A 618 56.96 -39.73 18.75
N PRO A 619 56.09 -40.42 17.97
CA PRO A 619 55.93 -41.86 18.09
C PRO A 619 57.26 -42.58 17.84
N ALA A 620 57.51 -43.72 18.51
CA ALA A 620 58.79 -44.44 18.50
C ALA A 620 59.32 -44.84 17.09
N ALA A 621 58.49 -44.75 16.05
CA ALA A 621 58.85 -44.97 14.65
C ALA A 621 59.46 -43.74 13.95
N GLY A 622 59.39 -42.54 14.54
CA GLY A 622 60.06 -41.33 14.07
C GLY A 622 61.43 -41.23 14.73
N GLY A 623 62.51 -41.28 13.95
CA GLY A 623 63.89 -41.34 14.45
C GLY A 623 64.23 -40.30 15.53
N PHE A 624 65.27 -40.58 16.31
CA PHE A 624 65.76 -39.88 17.52
C PHE A 624 65.87 -38.33 17.47
N PHE A 625 65.68 -37.69 16.32
CA PHE A 625 65.78 -36.24 16.11
C PHE A 625 64.47 -35.56 15.67
N ALA A 626 63.32 -36.24 15.70
CA ALA A 626 62.05 -35.61 15.37
C ALA A 626 61.64 -34.58 16.45
N PRO A 627 61.37 -33.31 16.09
CA PRO A 627 60.94 -32.31 17.05
C PRO A 627 59.56 -32.66 17.61
N ALA A 628 59.34 -32.38 18.90
CA ALA A 628 58.03 -32.52 19.52
C ALA A 628 57.01 -31.63 18.78
N LYS A 629 55.82 -32.17 18.53
CA LYS A 629 54.74 -31.47 17.84
C LYS A 629 53.59 -31.22 18.83
N PRO A 630 52.79 -30.16 18.61
CA PRO A 630 51.55 -29.98 19.35
C PRO A 630 50.68 -31.22 19.28
N ARG A 631 50.01 -31.57 20.39
CA ARG A 631 49.08 -32.70 20.48
C ARG A 631 48.02 -32.66 19.38
N GLY A 632 47.54 -31.45 19.03
CA GLY A 632 46.48 -31.28 18.05
C GLY A 632 45.12 -31.75 18.55
N LEU A 633 44.14 -31.79 17.66
CA LEU A 633 42.82 -32.37 17.94
C LEU A 633 42.74 -33.82 17.47
N HIS A 634 42.05 -34.65 18.27
CA HIS A 634 41.65 -35.98 17.85
C HIS A 634 40.41 -35.90 16.95
N TYR A 635 40.44 -36.63 15.84
CA TYR A 635 39.32 -36.81 14.92
C TYR A 635 39.36 -38.20 14.29
N THR A 636 38.21 -38.67 13.81
CA THR A 636 38.09 -39.90 13.02
C THR A 636 37.79 -39.56 11.56
N THR A 637 38.20 -40.43 10.64
CA THR A 637 37.94 -40.35 9.19
C THR A 637 37.06 -41.48 8.73
#